data_AF-A0A5C5THX7-F1
#
_entry.id   AF-A0A5C5THX7-F1
#
_cell.length_a   1.000
_cell.length_b   1.000
_cell.length_c   1.000
_cell.angle_alpha   90.00
_cell.angle_beta   90.00
_cell.angle_gamma   90.00
#
_symmetry.space_group_name_H-M   'P 1'
#
loop_
_entity.id
_entity.type
_entity.pdbx_description
1 polymer ?
#
loop_
_entity_poly.entity_id
_entity_poly.type
_entity_poly.pdbx_seq_one_letter_code
_entity_poly.pdbx_strand_id
1 'polypeptide(L)'
;MKEFFDIDLGYVGLHGAIPSSRVRHIHDPVLSVPFPFSREVKLRSCTIGVFAHIFDVEAAEEIARYLGNIPVSFDVWATTSSDSKADVIRNLFRSVPHGKLEVRVVENRGRDLAGFLVGCADKITLYDHVLHVHSKHSKHDSDLAGWRTYLFDHLLGSPEIVTSNLLVLQNSDVGLLFPDHFKPVRRVLNFGGNYSHMRHLLKRMGVQYSKDILLEFPSGSMFWANSAALKPIMDLKLTLADFPPEAGQIDGEIQHAIERSLVYAAEISGKTWTRVVRPGDCEIKRRLITVNQPKDIQPAAQRSTRRLLGNRMALGSKVEYFPEINRTGFRPDFSEKPRLTLLTPTLRPDKLFGGVATSLKVFRDIQEEMPDVQVRIVSLTDTIDQECMRLIPDHVLTWMDAYNSEAKFDAVDLGDNRQLNQLSIRRNEVFMATAWWTARFAIRAQLQQRNFFGSERPFIYLIQDHEPDFYGWSSRYALAKSTYHAPNMIGIVNSEELSNYFDANYSIEEKYCLPYSISTSVRAHFKTTALKERIILIYGRPDTPRNAFELLMDGICLWQQEDVEIAKKWRIVSAGTKFEHSAAPHVQNLTIHGKLSLQDYGEILSRSAVGISLMLSPHPSYPPLEMAEAGAITITNSYQFKDLRQRSPNIVSMDAVTPESLAQCLGEAVRRGEERIGKTTEFLPVRSIATGVPEFDAAKIAQRLGRFPS
;
A
#
# COMPACT_ATOMS: atom_id res chain seq x y z
N MET A 1 9.80 9.99 -7.78
CA MET A 1 9.10 11.08 -7.05
C MET A 1 9.17 12.45 -7.72
N LYS A 2 10.35 13.07 -7.90
CA LYS A 2 10.46 14.42 -8.50
C LYS A 2 9.84 14.53 -9.88
N GLU A 3 9.80 13.47 -10.67
CA GLU A 3 9.14 13.45 -11.98
C GLU A 3 7.62 13.70 -11.93
N PHE A 4 6.96 13.29 -10.84
CA PHE A 4 5.50 13.25 -10.73
C PHE A 4 4.91 14.24 -9.73
N PHE A 5 5.72 14.69 -8.76
CA PHE A 5 5.30 15.62 -7.72
C PHE A 5 6.24 16.82 -7.68
N ASP A 6 5.66 17.99 -7.46
CA ASP A 6 6.38 19.19 -7.06
C ASP A 6 6.59 19.08 -5.56
N ILE A 7 7.81 18.68 -5.16
CA ILE A 7 8.19 18.41 -3.77
C ILE A 7 9.25 19.42 -3.37
N ASP A 8 8.96 20.18 -2.32
CA ASP A 8 9.94 20.97 -1.60
C ASP A 8 9.99 20.48 -0.14
N LEU A 9 11.14 19.90 0.21
CA LEU A 9 11.40 19.33 1.53
C LEU A 9 11.87 20.38 2.54
N GLY A 10 12.15 21.62 2.11
CA GLY A 10 12.54 22.72 2.98
C GLY A 10 11.53 22.93 4.10
N TYR A 11 12.01 23.19 5.32
CA TYR A 11 11.11 23.60 6.41
C TYR A 11 10.47 24.96 6.09
N VAL A 12 11.21 25.81 5.39
CA VAL A 12 10.87 27.16 5.02
C VAL A 12 11.43 27.40 3.61
N GLY A 13 10.61 27.91 2.69
CA GLY A 13 11.03 28.28 1.34
C GLY A 13 11.72 29.64 1.29
N LEU A 14 12.11 30.09 0.08
CA LEU A 14 12.85 31.34 -0.18
C LEU A 14 12.25 32.62 0.44
N HIS A 15 10.97 32.61 0.82
CA HIS A 15 10.26 33.77 1.38
C HIS A 15 9.69 33.55 2.79
N GLY A 16 10.20 32.60 3.57
CA GLY A 16 9.64 32.33 4.91
C GLY A 16 8.39 31.44 4.89
N ALA A 17 7.86 31.11 3.71
CA ALA A 17 6.65 30.32 3.51
C ALA A 17 6.91 28.82 3.73
N ILE A 18 5.97 28.12 4.38
CA ILE A 18 6.03 26.66 4.46
C ILE A 18 5.65 26.09 3.10
N PRO A 19 6.55 25.35 2.43
CA PRO A 19 6.26 24.78 1.12
C PRO A 19 5.29 23.61 1.23
N SER A 20 4.54 23.36 0.16
CA SER A 20 3.65 22.20 0.03
C SER A 20 4.14 21.24 -1.03
N SER A 21 3.85 19.95 -0.86
CA SER A 21 3.97 18.98 -1.94
C SER A 21 2.68 18.90 -2.77
N ARG A 22 2.80 18.81 -4.09
CA ARG A 22 1.65 18.72 -5.01
C ARG A 22 1.91 17.75 -6.15
N VAL A 23 0.85 17.23 -6.76
CA VAL A 23 0.96 16.47 -8.01
C VAL A 23 1.33 17.44 -9.14
N ARG A 24 2.29 17.06 -9.98
CA ARG A 24 2.62 17.86 -11.17
C ARG A 24 1.44 17.92 -12.11
N HIS A 25 1.25 19.08 -12.75
CA HIS A 25 0.08 19.39 -13.57
C HIS A 25 -0.27 18.31 -14.62
N ILE A 26 0.64 18.07 -15.57
CA ILE A 26 1.28 16.76 -15.69
C ILE A 26 0.42 15.47 -15.60
N HIS A 27 0.24 15.07 -14.35
CA HIS A 27 -0.25 13.79 -13.84
C HIS A 27 -1.44 14.00 -12.91
N ASP A 28 -2.07 15.18 -12.97
CA ASP A 28 -3.09 15.62 -12.03
C ASP A 28 -4.47 15.56 -12.71
N PRO A 29 -5.18 14.42 -12.65
CA PRO A 29 -6.41 14.21 -13.42
C PRO A 29 -7.55 15.11 -12.97
N VAL A 30 -8.45 15.43 -13.90
CA VAL A 30 -9.57 16.36 -13.68
C VAL A 30 -10.79 15.94 -14.49
N LEU A 31 -11.97 16.09 -13.90
CA LEU A 31 -13.24 15.70 -14.54
C LEU A 31 -13.69 16.77 -15.55
N SER A 32 -14.10 16.34 -16.74
CA SER A 32 -14.58 17.24 -17.78
C SER A 32 -16.08 17.53 -17.62
N VAL A 33 -16.48 18.81 -17.70
CA VAL A 33 -17.88 19.26 -17.72
C VAL A 33 -18.14 20.24 -18.88
N PRO A 34 -19.37 20.32 -19.43
CA PRO A 34 -20.54 19.50 -19.10
C PRO A 34 -20.44 18.07 -19.65
N PHE A 35 -21.24 17.16 -19.08
CA PHE A 35 -21.44 15.81 -19.62
C PHE A 35 -22.33 15.85 -20.87
N PRO A 36 -22.06 15.02 -21.88
CA PRO A 36 -22.79 15.04 -23.16
C PRO A 36 -24.28 14.70 -23.03
N PHE A 37 -24.67 13.93 -22.01
CA PHE A 37 -26.05 13.50 -21.74
C PHE A 37 -26.79 14.37 -20.71
N SER A 38 -26.18 15.45 -20.22
CA SER A 38 -26.74 16.28 -19.13
C SER A 38 -28.09 16.92 -19.48
N ARG A 39 -28.42 17.08 -20.77
CA ARG A 39 -29.72 17.59 -21.24
C ARG A 39 -30.86 16.57 -21.17
N GLU A 40 -30.53 15.29 -21.17
CA GLU A 40 -31.48 14.18 -21.32
C GLU A 40 -31.77 13.49 -19.97
N VAL A 41 -30.90 13.70 -18.98
CA VAL A 41 -31.00 13.05 -17.68
C VAL A 41 -31.72 13.94 -16.67
N LYS A 42 -32.69 13.34 -15.95
CA LYS A 42 -33.37 14.00 -14.85
C LYS A 42 -32.56 13.86 -13.56
N LEU A 43 -32.36 14.98 -12.86
CA LEU A 43 -31.81 15.00 -11.51
C LEU A 43 -32.78 14.37 -10.51
N ARG A 44 -32.26 13.72 -9.48
CA ARG A 44 -33.09 13.27 -8.35
C ARG A 44 -33.54 14.50 -7.54
N SER A 45 -34.72 14.41 -6.93
CA SER A 45 -35.22 15.46 -6.03
C SER A 45 -34.21 15.67 -4.89
N CYS A 46 -33.85 16.92 -4.66
CA CYS A 46 -32.94 17.36 -3.61
C CYS A 46 -33.24 18.83 -3.28
N THR A 47 -32.83 19.24 -2.09
CA THR A 47 -32.89 20.63 -1.64
C THR A 47 -31.54 21.30 -1.88
N ILE A 48 -31.56 22.50 -2.48
CA ILE A 48 -30.34 23.25 -2.80
C ILE A 48 -30.33 24.59 -2.09
N GLY A 49 -29.25 24.85 -1.34
CA GLY A 49 -28.96 26.14 -0.74
C GLY A 49 -27.79 26.83 -1.44
N VAL A 50 -28.03 28.01 -2.00
CA VAL A 50 -27.00 28.89 -2.56
C VAL A 50 -26.58 29.89 -1.50
N PHE A 51 -25.31 29.83 -1.10
CA PHE A 51 -24.71 30.72 -0.12
C PHE A 51 -23.80 31.71 -0.86
N ALA A 52 -24.29 32.93 -1.03
CA ALA A 52 -23.64 33.97 -1.82
C ALA A 52 -23.09 35.08 -0.92
N HIS A 53 -21.77 35.14 -0.74
CA HIS A 53 -21.14 36.27 -0.04
C HIS A 53 -20.88 37.43 -1.00
N ILE A 54 -21.70 38.47 -0.94
CA ILE A 54 -21.70 39.60 -1.90
C ILE A 54 -21.27 40.87 -1.15
N PHE A 55 -19.95 41.05 -1.06
CA PHE A 55 -19.35 42.25 -0.48
C PHE A 55 -19.28 43.41 -1.48
N ASP A 56 -18.97 43.10 -2.74
CA ASP A 56 -18.97 44.05 -3.87
C ASP A 56 -20.27 43.88 -4.66
N VAL A 57 -21.10 44.92 -4.66
CA VAL A 57 -22.42 44.91 -5.30
C VAL A 57 -22.34 44.98 -6.82
N GLU A 58 -21.22 45.42 -7.40
CA GLU A 58 -21.00 45.40 -8.85
C GLU A 58 -21.01 43.96 -9.39
N ALA A 59 -20.57 42.99 -8.58
CA ALA A 59 -20.61 41.57 -8.94
C ALA A 59 -21.98 40.92 -8.70
N ALA A 60 -22.93 41.60 -8.04
CA ALA A 60 -24.22 41.00 -7.68
C ALA A 60 -25.06 40.65 -8.92
N GLU A 61 -25.05 41.51 -9.94
CA GLU A 61 -25.75 41.26 -11.20
C GLU A 61 -25.13 40.08 -11.97
N GLU A 62 -23.79 40.00 -12.00
CA GLU A 62 -23.08 38.86 -12.59
C GLU A 62 -23.45 37.55 -11.90
N ILE A 63 -23.46 37.53 -10.56
CA ILE A 63 -23.86 36.37 -9.75
C ILE A 63 -25.30 35.98 -10.07
N ALA A 64 -26.24 36.94 -10.04
CA ALA A 64 -27.65 36.70 -10.34
C ALA A 64 -27.85 36.03 -11.71
N ARG A 65 -27.13 36.51 -12.73
CA ARG A 65 -27.13 35.91 -14.09
C ARG A 65 -26.65 34.46 -14.08
N TYR A 66 -25.54 34.16 -13.41
CA TYR A 66 -25.04 32.78 -13.31
C TYR A 66 -25.96 31.86 -12.51
N LEU A 67 -26.63 32.35 -11.46
CA LEU A 67 -27.62 31.58 -10.71
C LEU A 67 -28.85 31.23 -11.56
N GLY A 68 -29.18 32.04 -12.57
CA GLY A 68 -30.22 31.73 -13.55
C GLY A 68 -29.97 30.45 -14.36
N ASN A 69 -28.73 29.92 -14.36
CA ASN A 69 -28.41 28.65 -15.00
C ASN A 69 -28.75 27.43 -14.14
N ILE A 70 -29.19 27.57 -12.88
CA ILE A 70 -29.54 26.42 -12.05
C ILE A 70 -30.90 25.87 -12.50
N PRO A 71 -30.98 24.62 -13.01
CA PRO A 71 -32.18 24.10 -13.68
C PRO A 71 -33.21 23.49 -12.73
N VAL A 72 -33.06 23.72 -11.42
CA VAL A 72 -33.90 23.16 -10.34
C VAL A 72 -34.17 24.25 -9.31
N SER A 73 -35.16 24.04 -8.43
CA SER A 73 -35.45 25.01 -7.36
C SER A 73 -34.31 25.06 -6.34
N PHE A 74 -33.97 26.27 -5.89
CA PHE A 74 -32.96 26.52 -4.88
C PHE A 74 -33.35 27.74 -4.04
N ASP A 75 -32.89 27.77 -2.80
CA ASP A 75 -32.96 28.94 -1.93
C ASP A 75 -31.64 29.71 -1.95
N VAL A 76 -31.69 31.01 -1.70
CA VAL A 76 -30.53 31.89 -1.65
C VAL A 76 -30.38 32.50 -0.25
N TRP A 77 -29.19 32.29 0.32
CA TRP A 77 -28.71 32.90 1.56
C TRP A 77 -27.55 33.82 1.23
N ALA A 78 -27.85 35.09 1.00
CA ALA A 78 -26.83 36.08 0.69
C ALA A 78 -26.31 36.76 1.96
N THR A 79 -25.01 37.05 2.01
CA THR A 79 -24.41 37.87 3.07
C THR A 79 -23.73 39.10 2.49
N THR A 80 -23.82 40.23 3.19
CA THR A 80 -23.17 41.50 2.81
C THR A 80 -22.84 42.35 4.04
N SER A 81 -22.25 43.53 3.87
CA SER A 81 -21.70 44.35 4.96
C SER A 81 -22.54 45.55 5.42
N SER A 82 -23.68 45.83 4.77
CA SER A 82 -24.56 46.95 5.15
C SER A 82 -25.97 46.78 4.61
N ASP A 83 -26.95 47.41 5.26
CA ASP A 83 -28.36 47.35 4.82
C ASP A 83 -28.57 47.91 3.42
N SER A 84 -27.87 48.98 3.04
CA SER A 84 -27.97 49.57 1.70
C SER A 84 -27.53 48.59 0.60
N LYS A 85 -26.41 47.87 0.82
CA LYS A 85 -25.99 46.79 -0.08
C LYS A 85 -26.99 45.64 -0.08
N ALA A 86 -27.57 45.31 1.08
CA ALA A 86 -28.56 44.25 1.18
C ALA A 86 -29.81 44.57 0.35
N ASP A 87 -30.26 45.82 0.33
CA ASP A 87 -31.40 46.26 -0.49
C ASP A 87 -31.11 46.17 -1.99
N VAL A 88 -29.90 46.54 -2.42
CA VAL A 88 -29.46 46.38 -3.82
C VAL A 88 -29.49 44.89 -4.21
N ILE A 89 -28.93 44.01 -3.38
CA ILE A 89 -28.93 42.57 -3.63
C ILE A 89 -30.36 42.02 -3.68
N ARG A 90 -31.23 42.40 -2.74
CA ARG A 90 -32.65 41.99 -2.74
C ARG A 90 -33.34 42.38 -4.04
N ASN A 91 -33.11 43.59 -4.53
CA ASN A 91 -33.73 44.07 -5.77
C ASN A 91 -33.22 43.31 -7.00
N LEU A 92 -31.90 43.10 -7.11
CA LEU A 92 -31.29 42.37 -8.23
C LEU A 92 -31.71 40.90 -8.25
N PHE A 93 -31.86 40.27 -7.08
CA PHE A 93 -32.16 38.84 -7.01
C PHE A 93 -33.63 38.51 -7.28
N ARG A 94 -34.55 39.51 -7.28
CA ARG A 94 -35.96 39.31 -7.67
C ARG A 94 -36.13 38.73 -9.07
N SER A 95 -35.19 38.98 -9.99
CA SER A 95 -35.21 38.44 -11.35
C SER A 95 -34.61 37.05 -11.47
N VAL A 96 -34.07 36.49 -10.39
CA VAL A 96 -33.48 35.14 -10.36
C VAL A 96 -34.58 34.15 -9.98
N PRO A 97 -34.70 32.99 -10.66
CA PRO A 97 -35.69 31.97 -10.34
C PRO A 97 -35.29 31.18 -9.08
N HIS A 98 -35.41 31.81 -7.91
CA HIS A 98 -35.15 31.20 -6.59
C HIS A 98 -36.46 30.91 -5.83
N GLY A 99 -36.41 29.99 -4.87
CA GLY A 99 -37.45 29.77 -3.87
C GLY A 99 -37.46 30.88 -2.83
N LYS A 100 -36.75 30.68 -1.72
CA LYS A 100 -36.55 31.69 -0.67
C LYS A 100 -35.30 32.53 -0.94
N LEU A 101 -35.39 33.83 -0.66
CA LEU A 101 -34.23 34.74 -0.57
C LEU A 101 -34.15 35.34 0.83
N GLU A 102 -33.00 35.19 1.49
CA GLU A 102 -32.67 35.88 2.73
C GLU A 102 -31.31 36.57 2.58
N VAL A 103 -31.26 37.87 2.87
CA VAL A 103 -30.02 38.66 2.81
C VAL A 103 -29.67 39.13 4.21
N ARG A 104 -28.53 38.67 4.73
CA ARG A 104 -28.02 38.97 6.06
C ARG A 104 -26.89 40.00 6.00
N VAL A 105 -26.95 40.98 6.88
CA VAL A 105 -25.84 41.91 7.11
C VAL A 105 -24.92 41.29 8.15
N VAL A 106 -23.65 41.11 7.79
CA VAL A 106 -22.61 40.52 8.64
C VAL A 106 -21.43 41.49 8.76
N GLU A 107 -20.67 41.39 9.84
CA GLU A 107 -19.42 42.14 10.01
C GLU A 107 -18.45 41.80 8.88
N ASN A 108 -17.74 42.80 8.36
CA ASN A 108 -16.69 42.59 7.35
C ASN A 108 -15.44 41.99 8.00
N ARG A 109 -15.51 40.71 8.36
CA ARG A 109 -14.47 39.98 9.10
C ARG A 109 -14.43 38.53 8.67
N GLY A 110 -13.24 38.02 8.31
CA GLY A 110 -13.05 36.62 7.91
C GLY A 110 -13.54 36.31 6.49
N ARG A 111 -13.78 37.36 5.69
CA ARG A 111 -14.15 37.31 4.27
C ARG A 111 -15.37 36.42 3.99
N ASP A 112 -15.38 35.75 2.85
CA ASP A 112 -16.48 34.89 2.41
C ASP A 112 -16.73 33.72 3.37
N LEU A 113 -15.66 33.10 3.90
CA LEU A 113 -15.78 31.91 4.73
C LEU A 113 -16.41 32.16 6.10
N ALA A 114 -16.18 33.32 6.73
CA ALA A 114 -16.90 33.68 7.95
C ALA A 114 -18.38 33.99 7.68
N GLY A 115 -18.67 34.72 6.59
CA GLY A 115 -20.04 34.96 6.14
C GLY A 115 -20.80 33.64 5.91
N PHE A 116 -20.13 32.65 5.33
CA PHE A 116 -20.68 31.32 5.10
C PHE A 116 -20.80 30.48 6.40
N LEU A 117 -19.68 30.17 7.05
CA LEU A 117 -19.61 29.21 8.16
C LEU A 117 -20.12 29.75 9.49
N VAL A 118 -20.17 31.07 9.68
CA VAL A 118 -20.68 31.72 10.89
C VAL A 118 -21.99 32.43 10.58
N GLY A 119 -22.00 33.28 9.56
CA GLY A 119 -23.16 34.09 9.20
C GLY A 119 -24.37 33.29 8.71
N CYS A 120 -24.15 32.08 8.18
CA CYS A 120 -25.20 31.20 7.65
C CYS A 120 -25.17 29.78 8.24
N ALA A 121 -24.46 29.57 9.36
CA ALA A 121 -24.25 28.25 9.96
C ALA A 121 -25.56 27.48 10.23
N ASP A 122 -26.61 28.20 10.67
CA ASP A 122 -27.94 27.67 10.99
C ASP A 122 -28.73 27.18 9.77
N LYS A 123 -28.22 27.42 8.56
CA LYS A 123 -28.90 27.10 7.30
C LYS A 123 -28.21 26.04 6.46
N ILE A 124 -26.89 25.91 6.55
CA ILE A 124 -26.09 25.00 5.69
C ILE A 124 -26.60 23.54 5.77
N THR A 125 -26.92 23.04 6.96
CA THR A 125 -27.38 21.66 7.17
C THR A 125 -28.82 21.39 6.74
N LEU A 126 -29.59 22.43 6.37
CA LEU A 126 -30.98 22.28 5.95
C LEU A 126 -31.13 21.81 4.51
N TYR A 127 -30.03 21.78 3.76
CA TYR A 127 -30.00 21.44 2.33
C TYR A 127 -29.20 20.16 2.09
N ASP A 128 -29.57 19.39 1.07
CA ASP A 128 -28.82 18.22 0.62
C ASP A 128 -27.51 18.65 -0.06
N HIS A 129 -27.61 19.68 -0.90
CA HIS A 129 -26.49 20.24 -1.65
C HIS A 129 -26.38 21.75 -1.42
N VAL A 130 -25.14 22.20 -1.30
CA VAL A 130 -24.82 23.61 -1.10
C VAL A 130 -23.92 24.11 -2.21
N LEU A 131 -24.19 25.32 -2.68
CA LEU A 131 -23.30 26.06 -3.56
C LEU A 131 -22.78 27.26 -2.79
N HIS A 132 -21.46 27.36 -2.65
CA HIS A 132 -20.83 28.55 -2.09
C HIS A 132 -20.18 29.37 -3.20
N VAL A 133 -20.56 30.64 -3.32
CA VAL A 133 -20.02 31.61 -4.28
C VAL A 133 -19.84 32.96 -3.60
N HIS A 134 -18.96 33.80 -4.14
CA HIS A 134 -18.75 35.13 -3.57
C HIS A 134 -18.32 36.18 -4.60
N SER A 135 -18.45 37.46 -4.24
CA SER A 135 -18.09 38.60 -5.09
C SER A 135 -16.57 38.82 -5.17
N LYS A 136 -15.79 37.77 -5.43
CA LYS A 136 -14.31 37.83 -5.45
C LYS A 136 -13.81 38.99 -6.31
N HIS A 137 -13.03 39.91 -5.76
CA HIS A 137 -12.39 40.99 -6.54
C HIS A 137 -10.88 40.92 -6.44
N SER A 138 -10.21 40.68 -7.57
CA SER A 138 -8.75 40.69 -7.70
C SER A 138 -8.30 42.02 -8.33
N LYS A 139 -8.52 43.16 -7.65
CA LYS A 139 -8.27 44.51 -8.22
C LYS A 139 -6.77 44.89 -8.34
N HIS A 140 -5.84 44.05 -7.88
CA HIS A 140 -4.44 44.45 -7.67
C HIS A 140 -3.37 43.61 -8.41
N ASP A 141 -3.76 42.58 -9.15
CA ASP A 141 -2.83 41.74 -9.92
C ASP A 141 -3.43 41.41 -11.29
N SER A 142 -2.79 41.91 -12.36
CA SER A 142 -3.23 41.68 -13.73
C SER A 142 -3.21 40.19 -14.10
N ASP A 143 -2.34 39.40 -13.47
CA ASP A 143 -2.26 37.96 -13.70
C ASP A 143 -3.45 37.21 -13.10
N LEU A 144 -4.20 37.83 -12.18
CA LEU A 144 -5.42 37.27 -11.59
C LEU A 144 -6.71 37.74 -12.29
N ALA A 145 -6.59 38.50 -13.38
CA ALA A 145 -7.72 38.89 -14.21
C ALA A 145 -8.46 37.64 -14.74
N GLY A 146 -9.78 37.67 -14.71
CA GLY A 146 -10.62 36.55 -15.18
C GLY A 146 -10.74 35.36 -14.22
N TRP A 147 -10.06 35.35 -13.06
CA TRP A 147 -10.16 34.22 -12.12
C TRP A 147 -11.60 33.99 -11.63
N ARG A 148 -12.34 35.06 -11.32
CA ARG A 148 -13.75 34.94 -10.90
C ARG A 148 -14.62 34.33 -12.01
N THR A 149 -14.52 34.86 -13.23
CA THR A 149 -15.24 34.34 -14.39
C THR A 149 -14.90 32.88 -14.65
N TYR A 150 -13.62 32.51 -14.52
CA TYR A 150 -13.18 31.12 -14.58
C TYR A 150 -13.90 30.26 -13.53
N LEU A 151 -13.96 30.67 -12.25
CA LEU A 151 -14.66 29.89 -11.22
C LEU A 151 -16.16 29.73 -11.53
N PHE A 152 -16.83 30.81 -11.96
CA PHE A 152 -18.25 30.75 -12.31
C PHE A 152 -18.52 29.88 -13.54
N ASP A 153 -17.73 30.00 -14.59
CA ASP A 153 -17.89 29.24 -15.82
C ASP A 153 -17.84 27.72 -15.60
N HIS A 154 -17.09 27.27 -14.60
CA HIS A 154 -16.94 25.85 -14.25
C HIS A 154 -18.01 25.32 -13.29
N LEU A 155 -18.62 26.19 -12.49
CA LEU A 155 -19.64 25.78 -11.50
C LEU A 155 -21.08 26.04 -11.98
N LEU A 156 -21.27 27.10 -12.75
CA LEU A 156 -22.55 27.73 -13.09
C LEU A 156 -22.63 28.18 -14.57
N GLY A 157 -21.63 27.89 -15.40
CA GLY A 157 -21.52 28.47 -16.76
C GLY A 157 -22.69 28.18 -17.70
N SER A 158 -23.40 27.08 -17.48
CA SER A 158 -24.64 26.73 -18.20
C SER A 158 -25.49 25.75 -17.39
N PRO A 159 -26.78 25.54 -17.74
CA PRO A 159 -27.62 24.52 -17.12
C PRO A 159 -27.05 23.11 -17.19
N GLU A 160 -26.35 22.77 -18.27
CA GLU A 160 -25.66 21.49 -18.46
C GLU A 160 -24.49 21.31 -17.50
N ILE A 161 -23.74 22.38 -17.24
CA ILE A 161 -22.62 22.37 -16.27
C ILE A 161 -23.15 22.15 -14.87
N VAL A 162 -24.18 22.91 -14.46
CA VAL A 162 -24.82 22.74 -13.15
C VAL A 162 -25.39 21.33 -12.99
N THR A 163 -26.08 20.82 -14.02
CA THR A 163 -26.61 19.46 -14.03
C THR A 163 -25.51 18.42 -13.88
N SER A 164 -24.37 18.59 -14.57
CA SER A 164 -23.22 17.68 -14.47
C SER A 164 -22.64 17.66 -13.06
N ASN A 165 -22.47 18.84 -12.44
CA ASN A 165 -21.95 18.97 -11.08
C ASN A 165 -22.87 18.31 -10.05
N LEU A 166 -24.19 18.52 -10.17
CA LEU A 166 -25.18 17.87 -9.30
C LEU A 166 -25.23 16.36 -9.53
N LEU A 167 -25.12 15.89 -10.79
CA LEU A 167 -25.06 14.47 -11.09
C LEU A 167 -23.84 13.80 -10.43
N VAL A 168 -22.69 14.47 -10.37
CA VAL A 168 -21.53 13.97 -9.61
C VAL A 168 -21.89 13.83 -8.13
N LEU A 169 -22.44 14.87 -7.49
CA LEU A 169 -22.80 14.81 -6.06
C LEU A 169 -23.90 13.77 -5.73
N GLN A 170 -24.81 13.48 -6.67
CA GLN A 170 -25.91 12.52 -6.48
C GLN A 170 -25.53 11.07 -6.78
N ASN A 171 -24.61 10.85 -7.72
CA ASN A 171 -24.27 9.52 -8.26
C ASN A 171 -22.84 9.09 -7.91
N SER A 172 -22.19 9.77 -6.95
CA SER A 172 -20.87 9.36 -6.47
C SER A 172 -20.66 9.57 -4.96
N ASP A 173 -19.50 9.15 -4.45
CA ASP A 173 -19.04 9.41 -3.09
C ASP A 173 -18.45 10.82 -2.89
N VAL A 174 -18.46 11.67 -3.92
CA VAL A 174 -17.97 13.05 -3.86
C VAL A 174 -18.85 13.88 -2.94
N GLY A 175 -18.20 14.46 -1.93
CA GLY A 175 -18.79 15.43 -1.01
C GLY A 175 -18.44 16.87 -1.32
N LEU A 176 -17.35 17.12 -2.07
CA LEU A 176 -16.89 18.46 -2.42
C LEU A 176 -16.42 18.51 -3.88
N LEU A 177 -16.98 19.42 -4.67
CA LEU A 177 -16.68 19.62 -6.08
C LEU A 177 -16.33 21.08 -6.33
N PHE A 178 -15.19 21.33 -6.97
CA PHE A 178 -14.70 22.69 -7.23
C PHE A 178 -13.98 22.78 -8.57
N PRO A 179 -13.76 23.99 -9.13
CA PRO A 179 -13.02 24.14 -10.38
C PRO A 179 -11.57 23.68 -10.23
N ASP A 180 -10.96 23.18 -11.30
CA ASP A 180 -9.50 23.03 -11.36
C ASP A 180 -8.80 24.37 -11.08
N HIS A 181 -7.52 24.33 -10.73
CA HIS A 181 -6.82 25.56 -10.37
C HIS A 181 -6.62 26.47 -11.58
N PHE A 182 -7.08 27.72 -11.46
CA PHE A 182 -6.77 28.77 -12.43
C PHE A 182 -5.25 28.89 -12.61
N LYS A 183 -4.78 28.86 -13.85
CA LYS A 183 -3.36 28.65 -14.20
C LYS A 183 -2.37 29.57 -13.45
N PRO A 184 -2.60 30.89 -13.36
CA PRO A 184 -1.77 31.78 -12.54
C PRO A 184 -1.71 31.38 -11.07
N VAL A 185 -2.86 31.04 -10.49
CA VAL A 185 -3.00 30.64 -9.07
C VAL A 185 -2.34 29.30 -8.80
N ARG A 186 -2.43 28.34 -9.74
CA ARG A 186 -1.77 27.04 -9.61
C ARG A 186 -0.27 27.20 -9.36
N ARG A 187 0.40 28.19 -9.94
CA ARG A 187 1.85 28.36 -9.79
C ARG A 187 2.27 28.73 -8.36
N VAL A 188 1.37 29.35 -7.60
CA VAL A 188 1.67 29.93 -6.29
C VAL A 188 1.07 29.18 -5.11
N LEU A 189 0.28 28.10 -5.33
CA LEU A 189 -0.31 27.33 -4.22
C LEU A 189 0.79 26.76 -3.29
N ASN A 190 0.64 27.05 -2.01
CA ASN A 190 1.50 26.56 -0.94
C ASN A 190 0.73 26.56 0.40
N PHE A 191 1.34 25.97 1.44
CA PHE A 191 0.83 26.13 2.80
C PHE A 191 1.06 27.56 3.30
N GLY A 192 2.26 28.10 3.11
CA GLY A 192 2.58 29.47 3.51
C GLY A 192 2.44 29.64 5.02
N GLY A 193 1.91 30.79 5.46
CA GLY A 193 1.58 31.05 6.87
C GLY A 193 0.43 30.18 7.41
N ASN A 194 -0.33 29.50 6.55
CA ASN A 194 -1.56 28.81 6.92
C ASN A 194 -1.34 27.47 7.62
N TYR A 195 -0.15 26.86 7.50
CA TYR A 195 0.10 25.50 7.98
C TYR A 195 -0.24 25.32 9.47
N SER A 196 0.14 26.28 10.32
CA SER A 196 -0.08 26.20 11.77
C SER A 196 -1.58 26.23 12.09
N HIS A 197 -2.34 27.12 11.46
CA HIS A 197 -3.79 27.18 11.58
C HIS A 197 -4.46 25.92 11.03
N MET A 198 -4.06 25.44 9.85
CA MET A 198 -4.58 24.18 9.27
C MET A 198 -4.35 22.99 10.21
N ARG A 199 -3.13 22.85 10.74
CA ARG A 199 -2.78 21.79 11.68
C ARG A 199 -3.63 21.86 12.95
N HIS A 200 -3.90 23.06 13.45
CA HIS A 200 -4.78 23.26 14.61
C HIS A 200 -6.24 22.87 14.31
N LEU A 201 -6.79 23.34 13.17
CA LEU A 201 -8.15 23.02 12.73
C LEU A 201 -8.33 21.51 12.53
N LEU A 202 -7.43 20.86 11.79
CA LEU A 202 -7.49 19.42 11.52
C LEU A 202 -7.32 18.58 12.79
N LYS A 203 -6.49 19.04 13.74
CA LYS A 203 -6.39 18.41 15.07
C LYS A 203 -7.73 18.47 15.82
N ARG A 204 -8.44 19.60 15.77
CA ARG A 204 -9.77 19.74 16.38
C ARG A 204 -10.82 18.87 15.69
N MET A 205 -10.65 18.56 14.40
CA MET A 205 -11.45 17.57 13.67
C MET A 205 -10.99 16.12 13.86
N GLY A 206 -10.05 15.85 14.77
CA GLY A 206 -9.60 14.49 15.12
C GLY A 206 -8.48 13.91 14.26
N VAL A 207 -7.85 14.71 13.38
CA VAL A 207 -6.82 14.24 12.45
C VAL A 207 -5.46 14.88 12.73
N GLN A 208 -4.41 14.05 12.77
CA GLN A 208 -3.04 14.57 12.79
C GLN A 208 -2.55 14.92 11.39
N TYR A 209 -2.32 16.21 11.17
CA TYR A 209 -1.83 16.74 9.90
C TYR A 209 -0.32 17.02 9.92
N SER A 210 0.32 16.80 8.76
CA SER A 210 1.75 17.05 8.54
C SER A 210 2.03 17.51 7.10
N LYS A 211 3.11 18.27 6.90
CA LYS A 211 3.46 18.88 5.60
C LYS A 211 3.78 17.89 4.47
N ASP A 212 3.99 16.62 4.81
CA ASP A 212 4.26 15.53 3.87
C ASP A 212 2.99 14.94 3.24
N ILE A 213 1.83 15.53 3.52
CA ILE A 213 0.56 15.29 2.83
C ILE A 213 0.47 16.24 1.63
N LEU A 214 -0.07 15.76 0.51
CA LEU A 214 -0.31 16.61 -0.66
C LEU A 214 -1.31 17.71 -0.32
N LEU A 215 -1.02 18.94 -0.75
CA LEU A 215 -1.93 20.08 -0.63
C LEU A 215 -2.89 20.10 -1.81
N GLU A 216 -4.17 20.17 -1.50
CA GLU A 216 -5.26 20.36 -2.44
C GLU A 216 -6.40 21.08 -1.72
N PHE A 217 -7.15 21.93 -2.41
CA PHE A 217 -8.26 22.73 -1.87
C PHE A 217 -9.00 23.53 -2.96
N PRO A 218 -10.26 23.95 -2.73
CA PRO A 218 -10.96 24.85 -3.65
C PRO A 218 -10.31 26.24 -3.66
N SER A 219 -9.31 26.44 -4.53
CA SER A 219 -8.61 27.72 -4.64
C SER A 219 -9.57 28.82 -5.09
N GLY A 220 -9.84 29.76 -4.19
CA GLY A 220 -10.86 30.79 -4.30
C GLY A 220 -12.21 30.45 -3.70
N SER A 221 -12.28 29.45 -2.81
CA SER A 221 -13.41 29.12 -1.94
C SER A 221 -14.79 28.99 -2.59
N MET A 222 -14.89 28.84 -3.92
CA MET A 222 -16.16 28.56 -4.61
C MET A 222 -16.29 27.08 -4.95
N PHE A 223 -17.40 26.46 -4.54
CA PHE A 223 -17.59 25.02 -4.69
C PHE A 223 -19.06 24.62 -4.57
N TRP A 224 -19.36 23.44 -5.11
CA TRP A 224 -20.53 22.64 -4.77
C TRP A 224 -20.15 21.63 -3.68
N ALA A 225 -21.02 21.39 -2.71
CA ALA A 225 -20.80 20.34 -1.71
C ALA A 225 -22.09 19.60 -1.37
N ASN A 226 -21.94 18.33 -0.99
CA ASN A 226 -22.92 17.68 -0.13
C ASN A 226 -22.79 18.30 1.27
N SER A 227 -23.89 18.77 1.86
CA SER A 227 -23.83 19.49 3.15
C SER A 227 -23.21 18.64 4.27
N ALA A 228 -23.42 17.32 4.25
CA ALA A 228 -22.81 16.40 5.21
C ALA A 228 -21.28 16.39 5.14
N ALA A 229 -20.69 16.70 3.97
CA ALA A 229 -19.24 16.79 3.80
C ALA A 229 -18.62 17.99 4.54
N LEU A 230 -19.41 19.01 4.83
CA LEU A 230 -18.99 20.19 5.58
C LEU A 230 -19.13 20.00 7.09
N LYS A 231 -19.82 18.94 7.55
CA LYS A 231 -20.09 18.72 8.97
C LYS A 231 -18.84 18.82 9.86
N PRO A 232 -17.68 18.20 9.52
CA PRO A 232 -16.50 18.28 10.37
C PRO A 232 -16.00 19.71 10.63
N ILE A 233 -16.08 20.60 9.62
CA ILE A 233 -15.65 22.00 9.79
C ILE A 233 -16.69 22.83 10.54
N MET A 234 -17.98 22.54 10.38
CA MET A 234 -19.04 23.23 11.11
C MET A 234 -19.11 22.82 12.58
N ASP A 235 -18.79 21.56 12.89
CA ASP A 235 -18.72 21.05 14.27
C ASP A 235 -17.62 21.74 15.09
N LEU A 236 -16.69 22.46 14.44
CA LEU A 236 -15.75 23.36 15.13
C LEU A 236 -16.45 24.55 15.79
N LYS A 237 -17.69 24.86 15.40
CA LYS A 237 -18.52 25.95 15.94
C LYS A 237 -17.74 27.27 16.00
N LEU A 238 -17.08 27.60 14.89
CA LEU A 238 -16.32 28.83 14.77
C LEU A 238 -17.24 30.04 14.97
N THR A 239 -16.68 31.08 15.56
CA THR A 239 -17.32 32.36 15.83
C THR A 239 -16.53 33.48 15.15
N LEU A 240 -17.10 34.67 15.05
CA LEU A 240 -16.37 35.83 14.51
C LEU A 240 -15.10 36.15 15.31
N ALA A 241 -15.04 35.81 16.60
CA ALA A 241 -13.87 36.03 17.44
C ALA A 241 -12.64 35.20 17.01
N ASP A 242 -12.86 34.07 16.33
CA ASP A 242 -11.78 33.22 15.82
C ASP A 242 -11.06 33.84 14.60
N PHE A 243 -11.71 34.76 13.90
CA PHE A 243 -11.16 35.46 12.74
C PHE A 243 -10.47 36.75 13.17
N PRO A 244 -9.32 37.14 12.63
CA PRO A 244 -8.74 38.46 12.92
C PRO A 244 -9.61 39.58 12.30
N PRO A 245 -9.58 40.81 12.83
CA PRO A 245 -10.15 41.98 12.15
C PRO A 245 -9.53 42.19 10.76
N GLU A 246 -10.30 42.66 9.78
CA GLU A 246 -9.74 42.95 8.44
C GLU A 246 -8.79 44.16 8.50
N ALA A 247 -7.54 43.93 8.12
CA ALA A 247 -6.46 44.91 8.10
C ALA A 247 -5.68 44.85 6.77
N GLY A 248 -6.30 44.33 5.70
CA GLY A 248 -5.67 44.18 4.39
C GLY A 248 -4.77 42.94 4.26
N GLN A 249 -4.98 41.91 5.10
CA GLN A 249 -4.21 40.67 5.05
C GLN A 249 -4.34 39.99 3.67
N ILE A 250 -3.24 39.46 3.12
CA ILE A 250 -3.23 38.83 1.79
C ILE A 250 -3.40 37.30 1.88
N ASP A 251 -2.73 36.64 2.84
CA ASP A 251 -2.79 35.19 3.10
C ASP A 251 -2.30 34.93 4.56
N GLY A 252 -2.37 33.68 5.05
CA GLY A 252 -1.74 33.25 6.31
C GLY A 252 -2.65 33.23 7.55
N GLU A 253 -3.85 33.79 7.43
CA GLU A 253 -4.85 33.85 8.51
C GLU A 253 -5.84 32.67 8.49
N ILE A 254 -6.63 32.53 9.56
CA ILE A 254 -7.53 31.38 9.75
C ILE A 254 -8.49 31.13 8.59
N GLN A 255 -9.02 32.17 7.92
CA GLN A 255 -9.93 32.01 6.78
C GLN A 255 -9.25 31.27 5.61
N HIS A 256 -7.98 31.58 5.34
CA HIS A 256 -7.20 30.92 4.30
C HIS A 256 -6.81 29.48 4.70
N ALA A 257 -6.64 29.23 6.00
CA ALA A 257 -6.46 27.89 6.52
C ALA A 257 -7.74 27.04 6.46
N ILE A 258 -8.92 27.64 6.68
CA ILE A 258 -10.23 27.00 6.52
C ILE A 258 -10.43 26.61 5.06
N GLU A 259 -10.18 27.52 4.11
CA GLU A 259 -10.23 27.24 2.66
C GLU A 259 -9.41 25.99 2.32
N ARG A 260 -8.14 25.98 2.76
CA ARG A 260 -7.22 24.87 2.55
C ARG A 260 -7.58 23.59 3.31
N SER A 261 -8.51 23.66 4.26
CA SER A 261 -8.96 22.52 5.07
C SER A 261 -10.24 21.85 4.53
N LEU A 262 -10.95 22.45 3.57
CA LEU A 262 -12.27 21.98 3.13
C LEU A 262 -12.25 20.56 2.53
N VAL A 263 -11.27 20.23 1.70
CA VAL A 263 -11.15 18.87 1.11
C VAL A 263 -10.90 17.82 2.18
N TYR A 264 -10.16 18.17 3.23
CA TYR A 264 -9.88 17.26 4.34
C TYR A 264 -11.12 17.07 5.22
N ALA A 265 -11.94 18.11 5.41
CA ALA A 265 -13.25 17.97 6.05
C ALA A 265 -14.15 17.00 5.27
N ALA A 266 -14.17 17.07 3.94
CA ALA A 266 -14.88 16.10 3.12
C ALA A 266 -14.36 14.66 3.36
N GLU A 267 -13.04 14.45 3.38
CA GLU A 267 -12.46 13.12 3.66
C GLU A 267 -12.73 12.60 5.08
N ILE A 268 -12.80 13.48 6.08
CA ILE A 268 -13.15 13.14 7.47
C ILE A 268 -14.61 12.69 7.57
N SER A 269 -15.50 13.29 6.78
CA SER A 269 -16.92 12.89 6.71
C SER A 269 -17.14 11.54 6.00
N GLY A 270 -16.08 10.90 5.49
CA GLY A 270 -16.16 9.67 4.69
C GLY A 270 -16.48 9.91 3.21
N LYS A 271 -16.53 11.16 2.76
CA LYS A 271 -16.74 11.55 1.37
C LYS A 271 -15.41 11.78 0.64
N THR A 272 -15.46 11.82 -0.69
CA THR A 272 -14.32 12.21 -1.52
C THR A 272 -14.48 13.65 -2.02
N TRP A 273 -13.54 14.13 -2.82
CA TRP A 273 -13.60 15.43 -3.47
C TRP A 273 -13.17 15.29 -4.92
N THR A 274 -13.60 16.20 -5.80
CA THR A 274 -13.13 16.21 -7.19
C THR A 274 -13.01 17.63 -7.73
N ARG A 275 -12.19 17.76 -8.78
CA ARG A 275 -12.09 18.98 -9.57
C ARG A 275 -12.81 18.83 -10.90
N VAL A 276 -13.40 19.91 -11.38
CA VAL A 276 -14.03 19.99 -12.70
C VAL A 276 -13.37 21.04 -13.58
N VAL A 277 -13.31 20.78 -14.88
CA VAL A 277 -12.81 21.73 -15.87
C VAL A 277 -13.64 21.66 -17.15
N ARG A 278 -13.81 22.78 -17.85
CA ARG A 278 -14.34 22.77 -19.22
C ARG A 278 -13.25 22.25 -20.15
N PRO A 279 -13.55 21.36 -21.10
CA PRO A 279 -12.52 20.78 -21.95
C PRO A 279 -11.65 21.82 -22.68
N GLY A 280 -12.24 22.97 -23.08
CA GLY A 280 -11.54 24.06 -23.74
C GLY A 280 -10.54 24.81 -22.85
N ASP A 281 -10.73 24.77 -21.53
CA ASP A 281 -9.88 25.46 -20.55
C ASP A 281 -8.76 24.55 -20.01
N CYS A 282 -8.70 23.28 -20.44
CA CYS A 282 -7.66 22.33 -20.04
C CYS A 282 -6.56 22.21 -21.11
N GLU A 283 -5.43 22.88 -20.87
CA GLU A 283 -4.29 22.89 -21.79
C GLU A 283 -3.70 21.48 -22.05
N ILE A 284 -3.78 20.59 -21.06
CA ILE A 284 -3.13 19.27 -21.10
C ILE A 284 -4.20 18.18 -21.20
N LYS A 285 -4.61 17.86 -22.43
CA LYS A 285 -5.74 16.95 -22.72
C LYS A 285 -5.68 15.58 -22.01
N ARG A 286 -4.48 15.02 -21.78
CA ARG A 286 -4.32 13.71 -21.12
C ARG A 286 -4.79 13.67 -19.65
N ARG A 287 -5.00 14.85 -19.03
CA ARG A 287 -5.55 14.97 -17.67
C ARG A 287 -7.07 14.82 -17.63
N LEU A 288 -7.75 15.04 -18.77
CA LEU A 288 -9.19 15.08 -18.84
C LEU A 288 -9.79 13.68 -18.68
N ILE A 289 -10.65 13.54 -17.70
CA ILE A 289 -11.51 12.37 -17.52
C ILE A 289 -12.89 12.73 -18.03
N THR A 290 -13.32 12.05 -19.09
CA THR A 290 -14.65 12.22 -19.66
C THR A 290 -15.64 11.23 -19.06
N VAL A 291 -16.90 11.66 -18.98
CA VAL A 291 -18.04 10.83 -18.54
C VAL A 291 -19.01 10.78 -19.69
N ASN A 292 -19.18 9.61 -20.30
CA ASN A 292 -20.02 9.46 -21.49
C ASN A 292 -21.41 8.92 -21.16
N GLN A 293 -21.58 8.25 -20.02
CA GLN A 293 -22.87 7.74 -19.54
C GLN A 293 -23.01 7.92 -18.01
N PRO A 294 -24.25 7.96 -17.46
CA PRO A 294 -24.47 8.12 -16.02
C PRO A 294 -23.76 7.09 -15.13
N LYS A 295 -23.68 5.83 -15.57
CA LYS A 295 -22.99 4.76 -14.82
C LYS A 295 -21.48 4.99 -14.65
N ASP A 296 -20.88 5.84 -15.49
CA ASP A 296 -19.44 6.11 -15.48
C ASP A 296 -19.05 7.20 -14.48
N ILE A 297 -20.01 7.89 -13.86
CA ILE A 297 -19.78 9.03 -12.95
C ILE A 297 -18.91 8.63 -11.76
N GLN A 298 -19.29 7.58 -11.01
CA GLN A 298 -18.54 7.12 -9.84
C GLN A 298 -17.11 6.67 -10.21
N PRO A 299 -16.90 5.79 -11.21
CA PRO A 299 -15.54 5.43 -11.65
C PRO A 299 -14.71 6.63 -12.15
N ALA A 300 -15.33 7.63 -12.80
CA ALA A 300 -14.63 8.83 -13.24
C ALA A 300 -14.21 9.71 -12.07
N ALA A 301 -15.12 9.97 -11.12
CA ALA A 301 -14.86 10.75 -9.92
C ALA A 301 -13.74 10.14 -9.07
N GLN A 302 -13.71 8.82 -8.92
CA GLN A 302 -12.64 8.13 -8.20
C GLN A 302 -11.28 8.21 -8.91
N ARG A 303 -11.25 8.32 -10.24
CA ARG A 303 -10.01 8.49 -11.01
C ARG A 303 -9.51 9.94 -11.02
N SER A 304 -10.38 10.93 -10.80
CA SER A 304 -10.02 12.35 -10.72
C SER A 304 -9.63 12.82 -9.32
N THR A 305 -9.67 11.93 -8.32
CA THR A 305 -9.36 12.23 -6.92
C THR A 305 -8.24 11.36 -6.39
N ARG A 306 -7.55 11.86 -5.36
CA ARG A 306 -6.54 11.10 -4.61
C ARG A 306 -6.79 11.33 -3.14
N ARG A 307 -7.05 10.26 -2.39
CA ARG A 307 -7.23 10.39 -0.95
C ARG A 307 -5.97 10.97 -0.29
N LEU A 308 -6.11 12.08 0.43
CA LEU A 308 -5.00 12.83 1.03
C LEU A 308 -4.70 12.30 2.45
N LEU A 309 -5.74 12.10 3.25
CA LEU A 309 -5.64 11.58 4.60
C LEU A 309 -5.21 10.10 4.58
N GLY A 310 -4.26 9.77 5.46
CA GLY A 310 -3.65 8.44 5.50
C GLY A 310 -2.55 8.21 4.46
N ASN A 311 -2.37 9.11 3.49
CA ASN A 311 -1.45 8.95 2.35
C ASN A 311 -0.31 9.97 2.35
N ARG A 312 0.47 9.97 3.42
CA ARG A 312 1.71 10.77 3.49
C ARG A 312 2.73 10.31 2.44
N MET A 313 3.34 11.27 1.78
CA MET A 313 4.45 11.05 0.84
C MET A 313 5.66 10.45 1.57
N ALA A 314 6.40 9.58 0.88
CA ALA A 314 7.69 9.13 1.39
C ALA A 314 8.71 10.26 1.24
N LEU A 315 9.08 10.96 2.33
CA LEU A 315 10.11 12.00 2.26
C LEU A 315 11.53 11.44 2.46
N GLY A 316 12.51 12.09 1.81
CA GLY A 316 13.95 11.85 1.98
C GLY A 316 14.58 10.86 0.98
N SER A 317 15.89 10.64 1.10
CA SER A 317 16.67 9.73 0.26
C SER A 317 16.33 8.24 0.42
N LYS A 318 15.42 7.91 1.36
CA LYS A 318 14.97 6.53 1.66
C LYS A 318 14.44 5.79 0.44
N VAL A 319 13.93 6.51 -0.56
CA VAL A 319 13.37 5.91 -1.78
C VAL A 319 14.43 5.23 -2.65
N GLU A 320 15.65 5.76 -2.64
CA GLU A 320 16.77 5.23 -3.45
C GLU A 320 17.57 4.17 -2.68
N TYR A 321 17.69 4.28 -1.35
CA TYR A 321 18.54 3.39 -0.54
C TYR A 321 17.83 2.14 0.03
N PHE A 322 16.50 2.19 0.22
CA PHE A 322 15.71 1.11 0.83
C PHE A 322 14.40 0.88 0.07
N PRO A 323 14.44 0.23 -1.12
CA PRO A 323 13.24 -0.02 -1.90
C PRO A 323 12.16 -0.78 -1.10
N GLU A 324 12.57 -1.61 -0.13
CA GLU A 324 11.69 -2.41 0.73
C GLU A 324 10.64 -1.58 1.49
N ILE A 325 10.99 -0.35 1.90
CA ILE A 325 10.13 0.53 2.70
C ILE A 325 9.45 1.63 1.90
N ASN A 326 9.52 1.58 0.56
CA ASN A 326 8.81 2.54 -0.27
C ASN A 326 7.31 2.56 0.06
N ARG A 327 6.76 3.78 0.19
CA ARG A 327 5.36 3.94 0.58
C ARG A 327 4.43 3.76 -0.61
N THR A 328 3.46 2.87 -0.44
CA THR A 328 2.24 2.80 -1.26
C THR A 328 1.13 3.65 -0.67
N GLY A 329 0.37 4.34 -1.52
CA GLY A 329 -0.88 5.00 -1.14
C GLY A 329 -2.03 4.00 -1.05
N PHE A 330 -3.06 4.31 -0.28
CA PHE A 330 -4.23 3.45 -0.08
C PHE A 330 -5.52 4.22 -0.30
N ARG A 331 -6.55 3.53 -0.78
CA ARG A 331 -7.91 4.06 -0.90
C ARG A 331 -8.93 3.03 -0.41
N PRO A 332 -10.09 3.45 0.10
CA PRO A 332 -11.13 2.52 0.50
C PRO A 332 -11.75 1.87 -0.73
N ASP A 333 -12.10 0.59 -0.59
CA ASP A 333 -13.10 -0.10 -1.39
C ASP A 333 -14.24 -0.47 -0.44
N PHE A 334 -15.42 0.09 -0.69
CA PHE A 334 -16.61 -0.07 0.17
C PHE A 334 -17.38 -1.38 -0.11
N SER A 335 -16.86 -2.26 -0.97
CA SER A 335 -17.39 -3.61 -1.10
C SER A 335 -17.29 -4.36 0.23
N GLU A 336 -18.42 -4.87 0.71
CA GLU A 336 -18.48 -5.69 1.92
C GLU A 336 -18.01 -7.14 1.68
N LYS A 337 -17.75 -7.52 0.42
CA LYS A 337 -17.25 -8.86 0.07
C LYS A 337 -15.87 -9.09 0.70
N PRO A 338 -15.69 -10.18 1.48
CA PRO A 338 -14.42 -10.46 2.11
C PRO A 338 -13.32 -10.72 1.07
N ARG A 339 -12.09 -10.32 1.41
CA ARG A 339 -10.92 -10.50 0.53
C ARG A 339 -9.74 -11.04 1.32
N LEU A 340 -9.07 -12.04 0.76
CA LEU A 340 -7.82 -12.58 1.29
C LEU A 340 -6.69 -12.18 0.33
N THR A 341 -5.67 -11.48 0.84
CA THR A 341 -4.59 -10.90 0.05
C THR A 341 -3.21 -11.45 0.44
N LEU A 342 -2.53 -12.16 -0.46
CA LEU A 342 -1.13 -12.55 -0.31
C LEU A 342 -0.22 -11.38 -0.69
N LEU A 343 0.66 -10.98 0.23
CA LEU A 343 1.72 -10.00 -0.01
C LEU A 343 3.04 -10.75 -0.18
N THR A 344 3.54 -10.82 -1.41
CA THR A 344 4.81 -11.47 -1.75
C THR A 344 5.81 -10.45 -2.31
N PRO A 345 7.13 -10.60 -2.08
CA PRO A 345 8.11 -9.78 -2.78
C PRO A 345 8.08 -9.99 -4.30
N THR A 346 7.88 -11.22 -4.74
CA THR A 346 8.04 -11.62 -6.13
C THR A 346 7.18 -12.84 -6.47
N LEU A 347 6.82 -12.93 -7.75
CA LEU A 347 6.24 -14.12 -8.39
C LEU A 347 7.15 -14.67 -9.49
N ARG A 348 8.41 -14.24 -9.58
CA ARG A 348 9.31 -14.68 -10.66
C ARG A 348 9.68 -16.17 -10.52
N PRO A 349 9.45 -17.02 -11.54
CA PRO A 349 9.71 -18.47 -11.46
C PRO A 349 11.16 -18.86 -11.11
N ASP A 350 12.16 -18.11 -11.59
CA ASP A 350 13.57 -18.32 -11.30
C ASP A 350 13.92 -18.07 -9.82
N LYS A 351 13.18 -17.17 -9.17
CA LYS A 351 13.33 -16.83 -7.75
C LYS A 351 12.45 -17.68 -6.81
N LEU A 352 11.62 -18.57 -7.35
CA LEU A 352 10.85 -19.54 -6.55
C LEU A 352 11.76 -20.60 -5.94
N PHE A 353 12.32 -20.29 -4.77
CA PHE A 353 12.88 -21.27 -3.85
C PHE A 353 11.86 -21.61 -2.76
N GLY A 354 12.23 -22.49 -1.83
CA GLY A 354 11.32 -23.03 -0.80
C GLY A 354 10.44 -21.98 -0.10
N GLY A 355 10.94 -20.76 0.12
CA GLY A 355 10.19 -19.71 0.80
C GLY A 355 8.92 -19.23 0.07
N VAL A 356 9.00 -18.94 -1.23
CA VAL A 356 7.84 -18.44 -2.00
C VAL A 356 6.86 -19.59 -2.27
N ALA A 357 7.37 -20.79 -2.57
CA ALA A 357 6.53 -21.96 -2.78
C ALA A 357 5.71 -22.32 -1.52
N THR A 358 6.35 -22.29 -0.35
CA THR A 358 5.67 -22.49 0.95
C THR A 358 4.60 -21.43 1.17
N SER A 359 4.89 -20.16 0.86
CA SER A 359 3.91 -19.08 1.00
C SER A 359 2.66 -19.26 0.14
N LEU A 360 2.83 -19.66 -1.12
CA LEU A 360 1.72 -19.94 -2.02
C LEU A 360 0.91 -21.15 -1.55
N LYS A 361 1.58 -22.19 -1.04
CA LYS A 361 0.90 -23.37 -0.48
C LYS A 361 0.06 -22.99 0.74
N VAL A 362 0.67 -22.40 1.77
CA VAL A 362 -0.03 -22.00 3.00
C VAL A 362 -1.19 -21.06 2.69
N PHE A 363 -0.99 -20.12 1.76
CA PHE A 363 -2.05 -19.22 1.32
C PHE A 363 -3.22 -19.97 0.66
N ARG A 364 -2.94 -20.94 -0.22
CA ARG A 364 -3.97 -21.79 -0.84
C ARG A 364 -4.69 -22.67 0.18
N ASP A 365 -3.96 -23.28 1.11
CA ASP A 365 -4.56 -24.10 2.17
C ASP A 365 -5.59 -23.27 2.97
N ILE A 366 -5.29 -22.01 3.32
CA ILE A 366 -6.23 -21.10 4.00
C ILE A 366 -7.38 -20.68 3.07
N GLN A 367 -7.09 -20.42 1.80
CA GLN A 367 -8.08 -20.04 0.80
C GLN A 367 -9.14 -21.14 0.58
N GLU A 368 -8.72 -22.41 0.51
CA GLU A 368 -9.61 -23.56 0.30
C GLU A 368 -10.66 -23.68 1.41
N GLU A 369 -10.29 -23.31 2.64
CA GLU A 369 -11.19 -23.23 3.81
C GLU A 369 -12.09 -21.98 3.82
N MET A 370 -11.91 -21.07 2.85
CA MET A 370 -12.64 -19.79 2.74
C MET A 370 -13.22 -19.59 1.33
N PRO A 371 -14.11 -20.47 0.82
CA PRO A 371 -14.53 -20.48 -0.59
C PRO A 371 -15.21 -19.19 -1.06
N ASP A 372 -15.83 -18.41 -0.17
CA ASP A 372 -16.57 -17.20 -0.51
C ASP A 372 -15.71 -15.92 -0.61
N VAL A 373 -14.41 -15.97 -0.27
CA VAL A 373 -13.55 -14.77 -0.29
C VAL A 373 -13.03 -14.45 -1.70
N GLN A 374 -12.93 -13.17 -2.06
CA GLN A 374 -12.11 -12.78 -3.21
C GLN A 374 -10.64 -13.01 -2.86
N VAL A 375 -9.85 -13.49 -3.81
CA VAL A 375 -8.43 -13.77 -3.61
C VAL A 375 -7.62 -12.73 -4.36
N ARG A 376 -6.59 -12.19 -3.71
CA ARG A 376 -5.67 -11.24 -4.34
C ARG A 376 -4.23 -11.60 -4.04
N ILE A 377 -3.36 -11.51 -5.03
CA ILE A 377 -1.91 -11.63 -4.86
C ILE A 377 -1.28 -10.29 -5.25
N VAL A 378 -0.41 -9.78 -4.41
CA VAL A 378 0.26 -8.50 -4.61
C VAL A 378 1.78 -8.73 -4.60
N SER A 379 2.44 -8.44 -5.72
CA SER A 379 3.90 -8.47 -5.83
C SER A 379 4.49 -7.10 -5.49
N LEU A 380 5.30 -7.01 -4.43
CA LEU A 380 5.78 -5.73 -3.89
C LEU A 380 7.10 -5.23 -4.47
N THR A 381 7.94 -6.13 -5.02
CA THR A 381 9.31 -5.82 -5.41
C THR A 381 9.52 -6.00 -6.91
N ASP A 382 9.22 -7.18 -7.44
CA ASP A 382 9.37 -7.48 -8.87
C ASP A 382 8.06 -7.27 -9.62
N THR A 383 8.16 -6.82 -10.88
CA THR A 383 7.01 -6.69 -11.78
C THR A 383 6.40 -8.06 -12.14
N ILE A 384 5.10 -8.08 -12.41
CA ILE A 384 4.38 -9.28 -12.83
C ILE A 384 4.34 -9.34 -14.36
N ASP A 385 5.01 -10.35 -14.93
CA ASP A 385 5.02 -10.63 -16.36
C ASP A 385 4.26 -11.94 -16.69
N GLN A 386 4.29 -12.35 -17.96
CA GLN A 386 3.58 -13.54 -18.41
C GLN A 386 4.09 -14.83 -17.75
N GLU A 387 5.39 -14.93 -17.45
CA GLU A 387 5.96 -16.09 -16.75
C GLU A 387 5.43 -16.18 -15.31
N CYS A 388 5.31 -15.03 -14.62
CA CYS A 388 4.66 -14.96 -13.32
C CYS A 388 3.20 -15.42 -13.39
N MET A 389 2.45 -14.97 -14.40
CA MET A 389 1.04 -15.33 -14.56
C MET A 389 0.83 -16.84 -14.81
N ARG A 390 1.80 -17.57 -15.37
CA ARG A 390 1.72 -19.04 -15.52
C ARG A 390 1.69 -19.78 -14.18
N LEU A 391 2.20 -19.18 -13.11
CA LEU A 391 2.16 -19.76 -11.76
C LEU A 391 0.80 -19.59 -11.09
N ILE A 392 0.02 -18.64 -11.57
CA ILE A 392 -1.29 -18.25 -11.02
C ILE A 392 -2.30 -18.07 -12.17
N PRO A 393 -2.52 -19.12 -12.99
CA PRO A 393 -3.23 -19.00 -14.27
C PRO A 393 -4.68 -18.54 -14.12
N ASP A 394 -5.29 -18.72 -12.95
CA ASP A 394 -6.67 -18.30 -12.67
C ASP A 394 -6.81 -16.80 -12.33
N HIS A 395 -5.69 -16.08 -12.15
CA HIS A 395 -5.69 -14.69 -11.71
C HIS A 395 -5.76 -13.70 -12.88
N VAL A 396 -6.44 -12.57 -12.66
CA VAL A 396 -6.49 -11.43 -13.59
C VAL A 396 -5.54 -10.34 -13.12
N LEU A 397 -4.60 -9.94 -13.97
CA LEU A 397 -3.70 -8.82 -13.68
C LEU A 397 -4.49 -7.50 -13.67
N THR A 398 -4.48 -6.83 -12.53
CA THR A 398 -5.25 -5.62 -12.24
C THR A 398 -4.33 -4.47 -11.84
N TRP A 399 -4.61 -3.28 -12.35
CA TRP A 399 -3.86 -2.06 -12.02
C TRP A 399 -4.21 -1.55 -10.62
N MET A 400 -3.24 -0.92 -9.94
CA MET A 400 -3.44 -0.44 -8.57
C MET A 400 -4.61 0.58 -8.45
N ASP A 401 -4.77 1.45 -9.46
CA ASP A 401 -5.87 2.42 -9.53
C ASP A 401 -7.14 1.90 -10.25
N ALA A 402 -7.17 0.61 -10.62
CA ALA A 402 -8.35 0.04 -11.27
C ALA A 402 -9.59 0.16 -10.38
N TYR A 403 -10.70 0.62 -10.96
CA TYR A 403 -11.99 0.57 -10.29
C TYR A 403 -12.33 -0.89 -9.96
N ASN A 404 -12.84 -1.13 -8.75
CA ASN A 404 -13.11 -2.43 -8.12
C ASN A 404 -13.15 -3.63 -9.10
N SER A 405 -12.16 -4.51 -9.00
CA SER A 405 -12.18 -5.76 -9.76
C SER A 405 -13.31 -6.65 -9.27
N GLU A 406 -14.12 -7.13 -10.21
CA GLU A 406 -15.13 -8.15 -9.98
C GLU A 406 -14.55 -9.57 -10.11
N ALA A 407 -13.30 -9.72 -10.55
CA ALA A 407 -12.68 -11.03 -10.72
C ALA A 407 -12.55 -11.75 -9.37
N LYS A 408 -12.74 -13.06 -9.35
CA LYS A 408 -12.58 -13.87 -8.13
C LYS A 408 -11.12 -13.88 -7.65
N PHE A 409 -10.18 -13.86 -8.60
CA PHE A 409 -8.75 -13.94 -8.37
C PHE A 409 -8.04 -12.75 -9.05
N ASP A 410 -7.42 -11.88 -8.26
CA ASP A 410 -6.71 -10.68 -8.72
C ASP A 410 -5.20 -10.83 -8.52
N ALA A 411 -4.40 -10.40 -9.48
CA ALA A 411 -2.97 -10.15 -9.30
C ALA A 411 -2.70 -8.64 -9.44
N VAL A 412 -1.94 -8.04 -8.52
CA VAL A 412 -1.59 -6.61 -8.57
C VAL A 412 -0.08 -6.45 -8.48
N ASP A 413 0.46 -5.70 -9.43
CA ASP A 413 1.87 -5.33 -9.49
C ASP A 413 2.11 -3.99 -8.78
N LEU A 414 2.95 -4.00 -7.74
CA LEU A 414 3.44 -2.80 -7.05
C LEU A 414 4.92 -2.52 -7.37
N GLY A 415 5.59 -3.35 -8.16
CA GLY A 415 6.98 -3.17 -8.57
C GLY A 415 7.19 -1.89 -9.36
N ASP A 416 6.17 -1.46 -10.12
CA ASP A 416 6.21 -0.19 -10.86
C ASP A 416 5.32 0.89 -10.22
N ASN A 417 5.83 2.12 -10.15
CA ASN A 417 5.06 3.34 -9.84
C ASN A 417 4.22 3.35 -8.54
N ARG A 418 4.53 2.53 -7.52
CA ARG A 418 3.70 2.43 -6.29
C ARG A 418 3.54 3.70 -5.45
N GLN A 419 4.37 4.70 -5.69
CA GLN A 419 4.28 6.01 -5.04
C GLN A 419 3.20 6.91 -5.67
N LEU A 420 2.79 6.59 -6.89
CA LEU A 420 1.85 7.37 -7.69
C LEU A 420 0.42 6.92 -7.44
N ASN A 421 0.21 5.62 -7.42
CA ASN A 421 -1.11 5.01 -7.44
C ASN A 421 -1.57 4.65 -6.00
N GLN A 422 -2.82 4.24 -5.83
CA GLN A 422 -3.41 3.88 -4.53
C GLN A 422 -4.00 2.47 -4.54
N LEU A 423 -3.47 1.58 -3.70
CA LEU A 423 -4.03 0.23 -3.54
C LEU A 423 -5.37 0.30 -2.80
N SER A 424 -6.39 -0.34 -3.36
CA SER A 424 -7.68 -0.48 -2.69
C SER A 424 -7.59 -1.42 -1.49
N ILE A 425 -8.23 -1.03 -0.38
CA ILE A 425 -8.40 -1.83 0.84
C ILE A 425 -9.88 -1.92 1.21
N ARG A 426 -10.38 -3.11 1.52
CA ARG A 426 -11.76 -3.31 2.02
C ARG A 426 -11.83 -3.40 3.54
N ARG A 427 -13.02 -3.16 4.11
CA ARG A 427 -13.33 -3.42 5.53
C ARG A 427 -12.99 -4.86 5.93
N ASN A 428 -13.40 -5.81 5.10
CA ASN A 428 -13.35 -7.24 5.36
C ASN A 428 -12.15 -7.93 4.70
N GLU A 429 -11.03 -7.22 4.61
CA GLU A 429 -9.82 -7.72 3.98
C GLU A 429 -8.79 -8.22 4.99
N VAL A 430 -8.24 -9.41 4.75
CA VAL A 430 -7.17 -10.03 5.52
C VAL A 430 -5.93 -10.10 4.65
N PHE A 431 -4.78 -9.68 5.19
CA PHE A 431 -3.49 -9.73 4.50
C PHE A 431 -2.63 -10.87 5.05
N MET A 432 -1.91 -11.57 4.17
CA MET A 432 -0.88 -12.54 4.53
C MET A 432 0.49 -12.04 4.05
N ALA A 433 1.37 -11.72 4.99
CA ALA A 433 2.75 -11.33 4.77
C ALA A 433 3.69 -12.55 4.75
N THR A 434 4.86 -12.36 4.13
CA THR A 434 5.82 -13.44 3.80
C THR A 434 7.29 -13.06 4.01
N ALA A 435 7.60 -11.76 3.90
CA ALA A 435 8.91 -11.17 4.15
C ALA A 435 8.71 -9.96 5.07
N TRP A 436 9.75 -9.51 5.76
CA TRP A 436 9.61 -8.45 6.76
C TRP A 436 9.07 -7.14 6.17
N TRP A 437 9.41 -6.81 4.92
CA TRP A 437 8.85 -5.62 4.27
C TRP A 437 7.41 -5.80 3.81
N THR A 438 6.97 -7.02 3.50
CA THR A 438 5.55 -7.29 3.22
C THR A 438 4.74 -7.28 4.53
N ALA A 439 5.33 -7.66 5.66
CA ALA A 439 4.73 -7.48 6.99
C ALA A 439 4.62 -5.98 7.36
N ARG A 440 5.66 -5.18 7.11
CA ARG A 440 5.59 -3.71 7.25
C ARG A 440 4.48 -3.11 6.39
N PHE A 441 4.27 -3.64 5.19
CA PHE A 441 3.16 -3.24 4.33
C PHE A 441 1.81 -3.60 4.98
N ALA A 442 1.65 -4.84 5.45
CA ALA A 442 0.43 -5.32 6.11
C ALA A 442 0.06 -4.46 7.34
N ILE A 443 1.03 -4.13 8.19
CA ILE A 443 0.83 -3.24 9.37
C ILE A 443 0.28 -1.86 8.93
N ARG A 444 0.80 -1.31 7.83
CA ARG A 444 0.30 -0.03 7.29
C ARG A 444 -1.09 -0.18 6.69
N ALA A 445 -1.36 -1.27 5.99
CA ALA A 445 -2.66 -1.55 5.40
C ALA A 445 -3.72 -1.73 6.50
N GLN A 446 -3.40 -2.43 7.58
CA GLN A 446 -4.25 -2.60 8.77
C GLN A 446 -4.58 -1.24 9.42
N LEU A 447 -3.58 -0.38 9.63
CA LEU A 447 -3.81 0.98 10.13
C LEU A 447 -4.73 1.79 9.20
N GLN A 448 -4.58 1.66 7.87
CA GLN A 448 -5.47 2.35 6.94
C GLN A 448 -6.88 1.75 6.93
N GLN A 449 -7.01 0.44 7.08
CA GLN A 449 -8.31 -0.22 7.24
C GLN A 449 -9.05 0.35 8.46
N ARG A 450 -8.37 0.51 9.60
CA ARG A 450 -8.93 1.20 10.78
C ARG A 450 -9.34 2.63 10.49
N ASN A 451 -8.47 3.40 9.83
CA ASN A 451 -8.76 4.80 9.50
C ASN A 451 -9.96 4.94 8.54
N PHE A 452 -10.12 4.03 7.59
CA PHE A 452 -11.18 4.09 6.58
C PHE A 452 -12.51 3.55 7.10
N PHE A 453 -12.48 2.52 7.95
CA PHE A 453 -13.67 1.73 8.28
C PHE A 453 -13.99 1.70 9.78
N GLY A 454 -13.16 2.31 10.63
CA GLY A 454 -13.31 2.31 12.10
C GLY A 454 -12.85 1.01 12.77
N SER A 455 -12.44 0.01 12.00
CA SER A 455 -12.04 -1.32 12.48
C SER A 455 -10.91 -1.88 11.61
N GLU A 456 -10.13 -2.81 12.15
CA GLU A 456 -9.09 -3.53 11.43
C GLU A 456 -9.20 -5.06 11.63
N ARG A 457 -8.80 -5.83 10.61
CA ARG A 457 -8.70 -7.29 10.65
C ARG A 457 -7.28 -7.69 11.07
N PRO A 458 -7.09 -8.86 11.69
CA PRO A 458 -5.75 -9.39 11.88
C PRO A 458 -5.07 -9.58 10.52
N PHE A 459 -3.75 -9.45 10.49
CA PHE A 459 -2.96 -9.93 9.35
C PHE A 459 -2.18 -11.18 9.74
N ILE A 460 -1.98 -12.06 8.79
CA ILE A 460 -1.21 -13.28 8.93
C ILE A 460 0.24 -12.95 8.56
N TYR A 461 1.21 -13.42 9.34
CA TYR A 461 2.61 -13.32 8.99
C TYR A 461 3.24 -14.72 8.95
N LEU A 462 3.53 -15.20 7.74
CA LEU A 462 4.34 -16.40 7.54
C LEU A 462 5.82 -16.04 7.78
N ILE A 463 6.30 -16.35 8.98
CA ILE A 463 7.67 -16.11 9.44
C ILE A 463 8.52 -17.32 9.04
N GLN A 464 9.34 -17.15 8.01
CA GLN A 464 10.12 -18.26 7.44
C GLN A 464 11.54 -18.36 7.97
N ASP A 465 12.02 -17.30 8.60
CA ASP A 465 13.32 -17.23 9.24
C ASP A 465 13.35 -16.05 10.21
N HIS A 466 14.42 -15.93 10.98
CA HIS A 466 14.76 -14.72 11.69
C HIS A 466 15.41 -13.72 10.72
N GLU A 467 14.56 -13.02 9.95
CA GLU A 467 14.96 -12.09 8.88
C GLU A 467 15.86 -10.91 9.31
N PRO A 468 15.88 -10.43 10.57
CA PRO A 468 16.87 -9.44 10.99
C PRO A 468 18.31 -9.89 10.73
N ASP A 469 18.61 -11.17 10.92
CA ASP A 469 19.97 -11.72 10.80
C ASP A 469 20.44 -11.84 9.35
N PHE A 470 19.58 -11.56 8.37
CA PHE A 470 20.02 -11.36 6.98
C PHE A 470 20.91 -10.11 6.84
N TYR A 471 20.94 -9.27 7.89
CA TYR A 471 21.67 -8.03 7.94
C TYR A 471 22.51 -7.98 9.22
N GLY A 472 23.72 -7.41 9.14
CA GLY A 472 24.39 -6.89 10.33
C GLY A 472 23.58 -5.75 10.96
N TRP A 473 23.95 -5.33 12.18
CA TRP A 473 23.28 -4.21 12.87
C TRP A 473 23.17 -2.97 11.96
N SER A 474 21.94 -2.67 11.58
CA SER A 474 21.64 -1.71 10.52
C SER A 474 20.18 -1.25 10.59
N SER A 475 19.81 -0.32 9.71
CA SER A 475 18.40 0.08 9.56
C SER A 475 17.52 -1.09 9.14
N ARG A 476 17.98 -1.98 8.25
CA ARG A 476 17.22 -3.16 7.82
C ARG A 476 17.02 -4.14 8.97
N TYR A 477 18.06 -4.39 9.76
CA TYR A 477 17.97 -5.19 10.98
C TYR A 477 16.88 -4.66 11.92
N ALA A 478 16.93 -3.38 12.27
CA ALA A 478 15.97 -2.78 13.20
C ALA A 478 14.53 -2.79 12.66
N LEU A 479 14.37 -2.52 11.36
CA LEU A 479 13.05 -2.50 10.72
C LEU A 479 12.46 -3.91 10.57
N ALA A 480 13.28 -4.90 10.20
CA ALA A 480 12.86 -6.30 10.16
C ALA A 480 12.46 -6.77 11.56
N LYS A 481 13.28 -6.50 12.59
CA LYS A 481 12.97 -6.92 13.97
C LYS A 481 11.67 -6.31 14.49
N SER A 482 11.37 -5.08 14.09
CA SER A 482 10.14 -4.40 14.52
C SER A 482 8.83 -5.08 14.07
N THR A 483 8.86 -5.92 13.03
CA THR A 483 7.65 -6.58 12.52
C THR A 483 7.13 -7.67 13.44
N TYR A 484 8.01 -8.27 14.25
CA TYR A 484 7.63 -9.31 15.23
C TYR A 484 6.87 -8.76 16.43
N HIS A 485 6.82 -7.44 16.59
CA HIS A 485 6.06 -6.74 17.64
C HIS A 485 4.77 -6.09 17.09
N ALA A 486 4.32 -6.50 15.89
CA ALA A 486 3.13 -5.94 15.29
C ALA A 486 1.86 -6.30 16.10
N PRO A 487 0.97 -5.33 16.36
CA PRO A 487 -0.30 -5.61 17.01
C PRO A 487 -1.22 -6.41 16.08
N ASN A 488 -2.13 -7.20 16.65
CA ASN A 488 -3.19 -7.91 15.91
C ASN A 488 -2.63 -8.71 14.71
N MET A 489 -1.56 -9.48 14.98
CA MET A 489 -0.85 -10.34 14.03
C MET A 489 -1.07 -11.81 14.41
N ILE A 490 -1.31 -12.65 13.40
CA ILE A 490 -1.30 -14.11 13.53
C ILE A 490 0.02 -14.63 12.94
N GLY A 491 0.93 -15.10 13.78
CA GLY A 491 2.21 -15.66 13.33
C GLY A 491 2.07 -17.11 12.87
N ILE A 492 2.59 -17.44 11.69
CA ILE A 492 2.80 -18.82 11.25
C ILE A 492 4.32 -18.99 11.09
N VAL A 493 4.95 -19.71 12.01
CA VAL A 493 6.40 -19.84 12.08
C VAL A 493 6.83 -21.14 11.41
N ASN A 494 7.67 -21.05 10.38
CA ASN A 494 8.11 -22.21 9.62
C ASN A 494 9.16 -23.00 10.39
N SER A 495 8.81 -24.25 10.72
CA SER A 495 9.51 -25.28 11.49
C SER A 495 9.42 -25.19 13.00
N GLU A 496 9.55 -26.35 13.63
CA GLU A 496 9.56 -26.53 15.09
C GLU A 496 10.77 -25.84 15.74
N GLU A 497 11.96 -25.88 15.13
CA GLU A 497 13.17 -25.23 15.65
C GLU A 497 13.02 -23.71 15.67
N LEU A 498 12.52 -23.14 14.57
CA LEU A 498 12.25 -21.71 14.49
C LEU A 498 11.14 -21.30 15.46
N SER A 499 10.11 -22.14 15.62
CA SER A 499 9.03 -21.90 16.58
C SER A 499 9.54 -21.85 18.01
N ASN A 500 10.42 -22.78 18.40
CA ASN A 500 11.06 -22.79 19.71
C ASN A 500 11.97 -21.56 19.90
N TYR A 501 12.73 -21.16 18.87
CA TYR A 501 13.51 -19.92 18.91
C TYR A 501 12.61 -18.69 19.11
N PHE A 502 11.51 -18.57 18.37
CA PHE A 502 10.60 -17.44 18.49
C PHE A 502 9.86 -17.41 19.83
N ASP A 503 9.45 -18.58 20.35
CA ASP A 503 8.79 -18.67 21.65
C ASP A 503 9.69 -18.20 22.80
N ALA A 504 10.99 -18.52 22.73
CA ALA A 504 11.96 -18.09 23.73
C ALA A 504 12.37 -16.61 23.63
N ASN A 505 12.35 -16.02 22.43
CA ASN A 505 12.94 -14.70 22.18
C ASN A 505 11.92 -13.59 21.88
N TYR A 506 10.68 -13.93 21.52
CA TYR A 506 9.66 -12.98 21.07
C TYR A 506 8.28 -13.28 21.67
N SER A 507 7.65 -12.24 22.21
CA SER A 507 6.27 -12.31 22.72
C SER A 507 5.25 -12.06 21.60
N ILE A 508 5.06 -13.05 20.73
CA ILE A 508 3.96 -13.06 19.76
C ILE A 508 2.73 -13.71 20.42
N GLU A 509 1.64 -12.93 20.54
CA GLU A 509 0.41 -13.34 21.24
C GLU A 509 -0.26 -14.56 20.61
N GLU A 510 -0.52 -14.52 19.31
CA GLU A 510 -1.14 -15.61 18.55
C GLU A 510 -0.13 -16.13 17.52
N LYS A 511 0.41 -17.34 17.75
CA LYS A 511 1.38 -17.99 16.84
C LYS A 511 1.12 -19.49 16.70
N TYR A 512 1.43 -20.00 15.51
CA TYR A 512 1.32 -21.41 15.14
C TYR A 512 2.62 -21.87 14.48
N CYS A 513 3.01 -23.11 14.73
CA CYS A 513 4.14 -23.77 14.10
C CYS A 513 3.67 -24.42 12.81
N LEU A 514 4.27 -24.09 11.67
CA LEU A 514 4.16 -24.86 10.44
C LEU A 514 5.24 -25.95 10.49
N PRO A 515 4.92 -27.22 10.77
CA PRO A 515 5.93 -28.25 10.96
C PRO A 515 6.70 -28.52 9.67
N TYR A 516 7.91 -29.01 9.81
CA TYR A 516 8.64 -29.52 8.66
C TYR A 516 7.87 -30.66 7.99
N SER A 517 7.68 -30.55 6.68
CA SER A 517 7.22 -31.64 5.83
C SER A 517 8.07 -31.67 4.56
N ILE A 518 8.60 -32.84 4.21
CA ILE A 518 9.23 -33.02 2.91
C ILE A 518 8.21 -32.79 1.78
N SER A 519 8.63 -32.12 0.71
CA SER A 519 7.78 -31.94 -0.47
C SER A 519 7.40 -33.30 -1.04
N THR A 520 6.09 -33.56 -1.17
CA THR A 520 5.57 -34.79 -1.79
C THR A 520 6.09 -34.96 -3.21
N SER A 521 6.27 -33.86 -3.95
CA SER A 521 6.84 -33.87 -5.30
C SER A 521 8.31 -34.28 -5.30
N VAL A 522 9.12 -33.82 -4.34
CA VAL A 522 10.53 -34.23 -4.22
C VAL A 522 10.60 -35.71 -3.84
N ARG A 523 9.84 -36.12 -2.82
CA ARG A 523 9.81 -37.49 -2.32
C ARG A 523 9.35 -38.50 -3.38
N ALA A 524 8.42 -38.10 -4.26
CA ALA A 524 7.95 -38.93 -5.36
C ALA A 524 9.06 -39.29 -6.39
N HIS A 525 10.12 -38.49 -6.46
CA HIS A 525 11.26 -38.75 -7.34
C HIS A 525 12.39 -39.53 -6.67
N PHE A 526 12.26 -39.88 -5.39
CA PHE A 526 13.23 -40.74 -4.73
C PHE A 526 13.20 -42.16 -5.34
N LYS A 527 14.37 -42.73 -5.58
CA LYS A 527 14.55 -44.04 -6.21
C LYS A 527 15.09 -45.04 -5.17
N THR A 528 14.20 -45.81 -4.55
CA THR A 528 14.57 -46.84 -3.56
C THR A 528 15.51 -47.91 -4.12
N THR A 529 15.51 -48.10 -5.44
CA THR A 529 16.37 -49.04 -6.16
C THR A 529 17.72 -48.47 -6.57
N ALA A 530 17.97 -47.16 -6.35
CA ALA A 530 19.25 -46.56 -6.69
C ALA A 530 20.35 -47.07 -5.75
N LEU A 531 21.48 -47.45 -6.33
CA LEU A 531 22.68 -47.79 -5.57
C LEU A 531 23.37 -46.50 -5.13
N LYS A 532 23.86 -46.48 -3.89
CA LYS A 532 24.69 -45.37 -3.40
C LYS A 532 26.03 -45.36 -4.13
N GLU A 533 26.39 -44.19 -4.60
CA GLU A 533 27.64 -43.91 -5.31
C GLU A 533 28.52 -42.98 -4.48
N ARG A 534 29.80 -42.91 -4.84
CA ARG A 534 30.77 -42.00 -4.22
C ARG A 534 30.53 -40.57 -4.69
N ILE A 535 29.39 -40.02 -4.28
CA ILE A 535 28.94 -38.66 -4.58
C ILE A 535 28.76 -37.93 -3.25
N ILE A 536 29.43 -36.78 -3.15
CA ILE A 536 29.20 -35.74 -2.15
C ILE A 536 28.30 -34.69 -2.79
N LEU A 537 27.03 -34.64 -2.39
CA LEU A 537 26.09 -33.63 -2.85
C LEU A 537 26.13 -32.42 -1.93
N ILE A 538 26.43 -31.24 -2.48
CA ILE A 538 26.51 -30.00 -1.72
C ILE A 538 25.40 -29.04 -2.12
N TYR A 539 24.86 -28.31 -1.15
CA TYR A 539 23.92 -27.22 -1.39
C TYR A 539 24.65 -25.89 -1.57
N GLY A 540 25.12 -25.61 -2.78
CA GLY A 540 25.95 -24.45 -3.09
C GLY A 540 25.14 -23.23 -3.50
N ARG A 541 25.18 -22.16 -2.68
CA ARG A 541 24.50 -20.88 -2.94
C ARG A 541 25.34 -19.66 -2.55
N PRO A 542 26.23 -19.17 -3.45
CA PRO A 542 27.08 -18.01 -3.16
C PRO A 542 26.29 -16.75 -2.78
N ASP A 543 25.15 -16.52 -3.43
CA ASP A 543 24.31 -15.33 -3.19
C ASP A 543 23.43 -15.43 -1.94
N THR A 544 23.61 -16.46 -1.10
CA THR A 544 22.80 -16.69 0.10
C THR A 544 23.73 -16.86 1.30
N PRO A 545 24.13 -15.76 1.97
CA PRO A 545 25.17 -15.77 3.01
C PRO A 545 24.95 -16.80 4.13
N ARG A 546 23.69 -17.02 4.54
CA ARG A 546 23.33 -18.02 5.55
C ARG A 546 23.67 -19.47 5.16
N ASN A 547 23.95 -19.77 3.89
CA ASN A 547 24.42 -21.09 3.44
C ASN A 547 25.95 -21.24 3.51
N ALA A 548 26.68 -20.22 3.96
CA ALA A 548 28.11 -20.27 4.27
C ALA A 548 28.97 -20.86 3.12
N PHE A 549 28.73 -20.43 1.89
CA PHE A 549 29.34 -21.02 0.68
C PHE A 549 30.88 -21.00 0.70
N GLU A 550 31.48 -19.88 1.11
CA GLU A 550 32.94 -19.74 1.15
C GLU A 550 33.57 -20.74 2.14
N LEU A 551 33.01 -20.83 3.35
CA LEU A 551 33.41 -21.80 4.37
C LEU A 551 33.21 -23.24 3.91
N LEU A 552 32.10 -23.51 3.21
CA LEU A 552 31.81 -24.81 2.61
C LEU A 552 32.89 -25.21 1.60
N MET A 553 33.30 -24.31 0.70
CA MET A 553 34.34 -24.59 -0.29
C MET A 553 35.70 -24.82 0.39
N ASP A 554 36.04 -24.00 1.37
CA ASP A 554 37.32 -24.07 2.08
C ASP A 554 37.46 -25.37 2.88
N GLY A 555 36.43 -25.76 3.64
CA GLY A 555 36.49 -27.02 4.40
C GLY A 555 36.49 -28.28 3.52
N ILE A 556 35.85 -28.24 2.35
CA ILE A 556 35.99 -29.31 1.35
C ILE A 556 37.44 -29.37 0.84
N CYS A 557 38.03 -28.22 0.52
CA CYS A 557 39.42 -28.15 0.06
C CYS A 557 40.39 -28.72 1.11
N LEU A 558 40.25 -28.32 2.38
CA LEU A 558 41.04 -28.85 3.50
C LEU A 558 40.94 -30.37 3.57
N TRP A 559 39.74 -30.94 3.55
CA TRP A 559 39.56 -32.39 3.53
C TRP A 559 40.23 -33.05 2.32
N GLN A 560 40.14 -32.45 1.12
CA GLN A 560 40.81 -32.97 -0.07
C GLN A 560 42.34 -32.97 0.06
N GLN A 561 42.92 -32.03 0.80
CA GLN A 561 44.36 -31.99 1.08
C GLN A 561 44.78 -33.00 2.16
N GLU A 562 43.91 -33.25 3.16
CA GLU A 562 44.18 -34.21 4.24
C GLU A 562 44.09 -35.66 3.76
N ASP A 563 43.08 -36.00 2.95
CA ASP A 563 42.75 -37.38 2.54
C ASP A 563 42.81 -37.58 1.01
N VAL A 564 43.89 -37.12 0.36
CA VAL A 564 44.04 -37.07 -1.12
C VAL A 564 43.63 -38.38 -1.83
N GLU A 565 44.08 -39.53 -1.33
CA GLU A 565 43.84 -40.85 -1.94
C GLU A 565 42.37 -41.30 -1.87
N ILE A 566 41.65 -40.85 -0.84
CA ILE A 566 40.21 -41.07 -0.71
C ILE A 566 39.49 -40.04 -1.58
N ALA A 567 39.82 -38.76 -1.43
CA ALA A 567 39.18 -37.64 -2.11
C ALA A 567 39.11 -37.82 -3.64
N LYS A 568 40.16 -38.31 -4.28
CA LYS A 568 40.18 -38.54 -5.74
C LYS A 568 39.13 -39.54 -6.24
N LYS A 569 38.60 -40.40 -5.37
CA LYS A 569 37.57 -41.41 -5.70
C LYS A 569 36.15 -40.85 -5.61
N TRP A 570 35.98 -39.69 -5.01
CA TRP A 570 34.68 -39.07 -4.76
C TRP A 570 34.42 -37.95 -5.77
N ARG A 571 33.20 -37.93 -6.29
CA ARG A 571 32.68 -36.85 -7.13
C ARG A 571 31.92 -35.86 -6.26
N ILE A 572 32.16 -34.56 -6.46
CA ILE A 572 31.46 -33.49 -5.75
C ILE A 572 30.44 -32.86 -6.70
N VAL A 573 29.19 -32.75 -6.26
CA VAL A 573 28.09 -32.23 -7.07
C VAL A 573 27.43 -31.09 -6.33
N SER A 574 27.39 -29.90 -6.95
CA SER A 574 26.70 -28.74 -6.40
C SER A 574 25.33 -28.55 -7.03
N ALA A 575 24.31 -28.46 -6.18
CA ALA A 575 22.94 -28.10 -6.53
C ALA A 575 22.47 -26.89 -5.69
N GLY A 576 21.59 -26.06 -6.26
CA GLY A 576 21.11 -24.84 -5.61
C GLY A 576 21.05 -23.68 -6.59
N THR A 577 22.11 -22.88 -6.66
CA THR A 577 22.27 -21.81 -7.66
C THR A 577 23.46 -22.10 -8.56
N LYS A 578 23.39 -21.64 -9.81
CA LYS A 578 24.51 -21.76 -10.74
C LYS A 578 25.57 -20.72 -10.38
N PHE A 579 26.84 -21.08 -10.49
CA PHE A 579 27.98 -20.17 -10.29
C PHE A 579 29.16 -20.60 -11.16
N GLU A 580 30.12 -19.70 -11.34
CA GLU A 580 31.33 -19.96 -12.11
C GLU A 580 32.34 -20.78 -11.30
N HIS A 581 33.11 -21.64 -11.96
CA HIS A 581 34.15 -22.44 -11.31
C HIS A 581 35.19 -21.61 -10.54
N SER A 582 35.39 -20.35 -10.93
CA SER A 582 36.26 -19.40 -10.23
C SER A 582 35.82 -19.07 -8.80
N ALA A 583 34.57 -19.35 -8.41
CA ALA A 583 34.09 -19.22 -7.04
C ALA A 583 34.51 -20.39 -6.14
N ALA A 584 34.99 -21.49 -6.71
CA ALA A 584 35.46 -22.67 -5.99
C ALA A 584 36.74 -23.26 -6.65
N PRO A 585 37.77 -22.44 -6.93
CA PRO A 585 38.86 -22.82 -7.82
C PRO A 585 39.76 -23.93 -7.24
N HIS A 586 39.71 -24.12 -5.91
CA HIS A 586 40.53 -25.09 -5.19
C HIS A 586 39.83 -26.44 -4.98
N VAL A 587 38.51 -26.52 -5.21
CA VAL A 587 37.74 -27.75 -5.03
C VAL A 587 37.87 -28.63 -6.27
N GLN A 588 38.49 -29.79 -6.11
CA GLN A 588 38.68 -30.76 -7.19
C GLN A 588 37.44 -31.64 -7.39
N ASN A 589 37.28 -32.23 -8.58
CA ASN A 589 36.18 -33.14 -8.94
C ASN A 589 34.76 -32.55 -8.75
N LEU A 590 34.62 -31.22 -8.81
CA LEU A 590 33.36 -30.50 -8.64
C LEU A 590 32.59 -30.37 -9.96
N THR A 591 31.30 -30.72 -9.96
CA THR A 591 30.33 -30.46 -11.03
C THR A 591 29.24 -29.51 -10.53
N ILE A 592 28.95 -28.44 -11.29
CA ILE A 592 27.99 -27.38 -10.91
C ILE A 592 26.75 -27.47 -11.82
N HIS A 593 25.57 -27.75 -11.26
CA HIS A 593 24.32 -27.86 -12.04
C HIS A 593 23.38 -26.65 -11.89
N GLY A 594 23.46 -25.91 -10.78
CA GLY A 594 22.49 -24.86 -10.46
C GLY A 594 21.16 -25.41 -9.95
N LYS A 595 20.03 -24.82 -10.39
CA LYS A 595 18.68 -25.28 -9.99
C LYS A 595 18.30 -26.50 -10.83
N LEU A 596 18.33 -27.68 -10.22
CA LEU A 596 17.92 -28.94 -10.84
C LEU A 596 16.39 -29.04 -10.99
N SER A 597 15.92 -29.83 -11.96
CA SER A 597 14.52 -30.25 -12.00
C SER A 597 14.20 -31.12 -10.78
N LEU A 598 12.92 -31.23 -10.40
CA LEU A 598 12.52 -32.10 -9.27
C LEU A 598 12.92 -33.56 -9.49
N GLN A 599 12.87 -34.03 -10.75
CA GLN A 599 13.30 -35.37 -11.12
C GLN A 599 14.81 -35.54 -10.92
N ASP A 600 15.63 -34.67 -11.53
CA ASP A 600 17.09 -34.77 -11.42
C ASP A 600 17.55 -34.60 -9.97
N TYR A 601 16.86 -33.76 -9.20
CA TYR A 601 17.13 -33.55 -7.78
C TYR A 601 16.83 -34.81 -6.96
N GLY A 602 15.68 -35.46 -7.18
CA GLY A 602 15.34 -36.73 -6.52
C GLY A 602 16.31 -37.85 -6.89
N GLU A 603 16.74 -37.93 -8.16
CA GLU A 603 17.71 -38.92 -8.64
C GLU A 603 19.09 -38.73 -8.00
N ILE A 604 19.62 -37.50 -7.96
CA ILE A 604 20.93 -37.24 -7.35
C ILE A 604 20.90 -37.43 -5.84
N LEU A 605 19.82 -37.06 -5.14
CA LEU A 605 19.63 -37.35 -3.72
C LEU A 605 19.68 -38.85 -3.45
N SER A 606 18.99 -39.63 -4.28
CA SER A 606 18.91 -41.09 -4.13
C SER A 606 20.27 -41.77 -4.31
N ARG A 607 21.11 -41.28 -5.22
CA ARG A 607 22.44 -41.85 -5.51
C ARG A 607 23.54 -41.36 -4.57
N SER A 608 23.37 -40.20 -3.93
CA SER A 608 24.41 -39.59 -3.11
C SER A 608 24.59 -40.30 -1.77
N ALA A 609 25.82 -40.68 -1.44
CA ALA A 609 26.17 -41.30 -0.16
C ALA A 609 26.43 -40.26 0.94
N VAL A 610 26.94 -39.08 0.58
CA VAL A 610 27.22 -37.97 1.50
C VAL A 610 26.52 -36.71 1.00
N GLY A 611 25.96 -35.94 1.94
CA GLY A 611 25.34 -34.65 1.71
C GLY A 611 25.99 -33.55 2.56
N ILE A 612 26.05 -32.32 2.06
CA ILE A 612 26.49 -31.15 2.85
C ILE A 612 25.52 -29.99 2.60
N SER A 613 24.87 -29.51 3.66
CA SER A 613 24.02 -28.33 3.60
C SER A 613 24.07 -27.55 4.90
N LEU A 614 24.65 -26.35 4.83
CA LEU A 614 24.80 -25.44 5.96
C LEU A 614 23.66 -24.42 6.00
N MET A 615 23.27 -24.05 7.21
CA MET A 615 22.23 -23.05 7.49
C MET A 615 22.58 -22.30 8.78
N LEU A 616 23.14 -21.10 8.65
CA LEU A 616 23.43 -20.19 9.77
C LEU A 616 22.16 -19.44 10.19
N SER A 617 21.20 -20.17 10.75
CA SER A 617 19.92 -19.66 11.24
C SER A 617 19.24 -20.71 12.14
N PRO A 618 18.31 -20.31 13.02
CA PRO A 618 17.48 -21.25 13.79
C PRO A 618 16.60 -22.16 12.91
N HIS A 619 16.29 -21.76 11.66
CA HIS A 619 15.54 -22.60 10.73
C HIS A 619 16.37 -23.83 10.28
N PRO A 620 15.76 -25.04 10.15
CA PRO A 620 16.47 -26.27 9.81
C PRO A 620 17.03 -26.28 8.38
N SER A 621 16.40 -25.54 7.47
CA SER A 621 16.55 -25.68 6.01
C SER A 621 15.99 -27.02 5.51
N TYR A 622 15.54 -27.05 4.26
CA TYR A 622 14.95 -28.26 3.66
C TYR A 622 16.01 -29.24 3.15
N PRO A 623 17.05 -28.81 2.40
CA PRO A 623 18.04 -29.73 1.85
C PRO A 623 18.76 -30.67 2.84
N PRO A 624 19.18 -30.26 4.06
CA PRO A 624 19.84 -31.20 4.96
C PRO A 624 18.91 -32.34 5.40
N LEU A 625 17.62 -32.05 5.58
CA LEU A 625 16.62 -33.05 5.96
C LEU A 625 16.26 -33.95 4.77
N GLU A 626 16.15 -33.39 3.56
CA GLU A 626 15.91 -34.14 2.33
C GLU A 626 17.07 -35.11 1.99
N MET A 627 18.32 -34.67 2.15
CA MET A 627 19.51 -35.52 1.97
C MET A 627 19.55 -36.65 3.00
N ALA A 628 19.26 -36.36 4.27
CA ALA A 628 19.25 -37.35 5.33
C ALA A 628 18.13 -38.39 5.14
N GLU A 629 16.94 -37.96 4.71
CA GLU A 629 15.80 -38.82 4.41
C GLU A 629 16.05 -39.70 3.19
N ALA A 630 16.72 -39.17 2.15
CA ALA A 630 17.18 -39.95 1.00
C ALA A 630 18.31 -40.94 1.32
N GLY A 631 18.76 -41.01 2.58
CA GLY A 631 19.75 -41.98 3.06
C GLY A 631 21.21 -41.54 2.92
N ALA A 632 21.49 -40.26 2.63
CA ALA A 632 22.85 -39.73 2.64
C ALA A 632 23.29 -39.40 4.08
N ILE A 633 24.57 -39.67 4.41
CA ILE A 633 25.17 -39.12 5.63
C ILE A 633 25.35 -37.62 5.40
N THR A 634 24.59 -36.82 6.15
CA THR A 634 24.38 -35.42 5.82
C THR A 634 25.00 -34.51 6.88
N ILE A 635 25.92 -33.67 6.44
CA ILE A 635 26.62 -32.70 7.27
C ILE A 635 25.85 -31.38 7.26
N THR A 636 25.64 -30.84 8.46
CA THR A 636 25.01 -29.54 8.68
C THR A 636 25.61 -28.88 9.93
N ASN A 637 25.01 -27.80 10.42
CA ASN A 637 25.44 -27.10 11.63
C ASN A 637 24.32 -26.98 12.65
N SER A 638 24.71 -26.95 13.93
CA SER A 638 23.83 -26.52 15.01
C SER A 638 23.64 -25.01 14.97
N TYR A 639 22.58 -24.55 15.60
CA TYR A 639 22.33 -23.14 15.88
C TYR A 639 21.46 -23.07 17.15
N GLN A 640 21.24 -21.88 17.72
CA GLN A 640 20.33 -21.72 18.85
C GLN A 640 18.97 -22.39 18.57
N PHE A 641 18.55 -23.31 19.46
CA PHE A 641 17.33 -24.14 19.33
C PHE A 641 17.26 -25.09 18.12
N LYS A 642 18.35 -25.22 17.36
CA LYS A 642 18.48 -26.14 16.23
C LYS A 642 19.58 -27.17 16.45
N ASP A 643 19.17 -28.41 16.65
CA ASP A 643 20.03 -29.59 16.57
C ASP A 643 19.35 -30.69 15.73
N LEU A 644 19.78 -30.81 14.47
CA LEU A 644 19.17 -31.73 13.53
C LEU A 644 19.55 -33.21 13.76
N ARG A 645 20.49 -33.51 14.68
CA ARG A 645 20.76 -34.89 15.11
C ARG A 645 19.52 -35.53 15.74
N GLN A 646 18.64 -34.72 16.32
CA GLN A 646 17.35 -35.16 16.87
C GLN A 646 16.38 -35.64 15.78
N ARG A 647 16.52 -35.12 14.55
CA ARG A 647 15.63 -35.46 13.42
C ARG A 647 16.04 -36.73 12.70
N SER A 648 17.33 -37.03 12.58
CA SER A 648 17.78 -38.23 11.87
C SER A 648 19.17 -38.70 12.32
N PRO A 649 19.39 -40.02 12.46
CA PRO A 649 20.71 -40.59 12.75
C PRO A 649 21.70 -40.43 11.56
N ASN A 650 21.20 -40.06 10.38
CA ASN A 650 22.03 -39.76 9.22
C ASN A 650 22.62 -38.34 9.28
N ILE A 651 22.24 -37.51 10.25
CA ILE A 651 22.78 -36.15 10.40
C ILE A 651 24.09 -36.18 11.19
N VAL A 652 25.09 -35.47 10.66
CA VAL A 652 26.31 -35.05 11.36
C VAL A 652 26.21 -33.53 11.50
N SER A 653 26.25 -33.01 12.72
CA SER A 653 26.06 -31.58 12.97
C SER A 653 27.28 -30.97 13.64
N MET A 654 27.76 -29.86 13.09
CA MET A 654 28.87 -29.09 13.64
C MET A 654 28.39 -28.12 14.73
N ASP A 655 29.05 -28.12 15.88
CA ASP A 655 28.76 -27.18 16.97
C ASP A 655 29.44 -25.82 16.74
N ALA A 656 30.72 -25.83 16.36
CA ALA A 656 31.44 -24.67 15.84
C ALA A 656 31.53 -24.78 14.32
N VAL A 657 31.16 -23.73 13.59
CA VAL A 657 31.17 -23.73 12.11
C VAL A 657 32.46 -23.10 11.62
N THR A 658 33.46 -23.93 11.31
CA THR A 658 34.74 -23.55 10.70
C THR A 658 35.11 -24.51 9.56
N PRO A 659 36.00 -24.10 8.63
CA PRO A 659 36.53 -25.00 7.60
C PRO A 659 37.09 -26.32 8.16
N GLU A 660 37.83 -26.28 9.27
CA GLU A 660 38.45 -27.45 9.91
C GLU A 660 37.39 -28.39 10.49
N SER A 661 36.39 -27.84 11.18
CA SER A 661 35.26 -28.63 11.70
C SER A 661 34.48 -29.33 10.58
N LEU A 662 34.36 -28.67 9.42
CA LEU A 662 33.71 -29.21 8.25
C LEU A 662 34.55 -30.34 7.64
N ALA A 663 35.86 -30.13 7.49
CA ALA A 663 36.78 -31.15 6.98
C ALA A 663 36.75 -32.42 7.84
N GLN A 664 36.79 -32.26 9.16
CA GLN A 664 36.68 -33.36 10.12
C GLN A 664 35.34 -34.11 9.99
N CYS A 665 34.22 -33.37 9.94
CA CYS A 665 32.90 -33.98 9.76
C CYS A 665 32.78 -34.67 8.39
N LEU A 666 33.44 -34.14 7.36
CA LEU A 666 33.45 -34.73 6.02
C LEU A 666 34.23 -36.03 5.97
N GLY A 667 35.40 -36.10 6.61
CA GLY A 667 36.14 -37.34 6.77
C GLY A 667 35.30 -38.43 7.45
N GLU A 668 34.56 -38.08 8.51
CA GLU A 668 33.64 -39.01 9.17
C GLU A 668 32.46 -39.43 8.29
N ALA A 669 31.81 -38.47 7.62
CA ALA A 669 30.70 -38.75 6.73
C ALA A 669 31.11 -39.64 5.55
N VAL A 670 32.30 -39.43 5.00
CA VAL A 670 32.87 -40.25 3.93
C VAL A 670 33.16 -41.67 4.40
N ARG A 671 33.75 -41.86 5.60
CA ARG A 671 33.95 -43.20 6.18
C ARG A 671 32.62 -43.96 6.31
N ARG A 672 31.60 -43.32 6.90
CA ARG A 672 30.25 -43.90 7.02
C ARG A 672 29.57 -44.12 5.66
N GLY A 673 29.82 -43.22 4.70
CA GLY A 673 29.28 -43.30 3.34
C GLY A 673 29.88 -44.44 2.54
N GLU A 674 31.17 -44.74 2.73
CA GLU A 674 31.90 -45.80 2.04
C GLU A 674 31.27 -47.18 2.30
N GLU A 675 30.78 -47.41 3.52
CA GLU A 675 30.07 -48.65 3.91
C GLU A 675 28.75 -48.86 3.14
N ARG A 676 28.18 -47.79 2.58
CA ARG A 676 26.90 -47.81 1.85
C ARG A 676 27.09 -47.96 0.33
N ILE A 677 28.29 -47.77 -0.19
CA ILE A 677 28.55 -47.75 -1.63
C ILE A 677 28.16 -49.09 -2.29
N GLY A 678 27.47 -49.01 -3.43
CA GLY A 678 26.99 -50.17 -4.17
C GLY A 678 25.79 -50.87 -3.54
N LYS A 679 25.22 -50.33 -2.45
CA LYS A 679 24.02 -50.84 -1.78
C LYS A 679 22.84 -49.90 -2.00
N THR A 680 21.63 -50.43 -1.97
CA THR A 680 20.42 -49.62 -1.76
C THR A 680 20.32 -49.26 -0.29
N THR A 681 19.76 -48.10 0.02
CA THR A 681 19.47 -47.67 1.40
C THR A 681 18.00 -47.37 1.54
N GLU A 682 17.39 -47.80 2.64
CA GLU A 682 16.04 -47.41 2.97
C GLU A 682 15.95 -45.90 3.22
N PHE A 683 14.86 -45.28 2.77
CA PHE A 683 14.57 -43.90 3.10
C PHE A 683 14.07 -43.82 4.54
N LEU A 684 14.70 -42.95 5.33
CA LEU A 684 14.42 -42.81 6.75
C LEU A 684 13.73 -41.47 6.98
N PRO A 685 12.39 -41.45 7.19
CA PRO A 685 11.67 -40.23 7.47
C PRO A 685 12.30 -39.48 8.64
N VAL A 686 12.46 -38.17 8.50
CA VAL A 686 12.96 -37.33 9.59
C VAL A 686 11.92 -37.22 10.70
N ARG A 687 12.38 -37.19 11.95
CA ARG A 687 11.51 -37.07 13.13
C ARG A 687 11.05 -35.63 13.33
N SER A 688 9.83 -35.48 13.85
CA SER A 688 9.35 -34.20 14.39
C SER A 688 10.10 -33.84 15.68
N ILE A 689 10.25 -32.55 15.95
CA ILE A 689 10.80 -32.05 17.22
C ILE A 689 9.66 -31.51 18.07
N ALA A 690 9.76 -31.66 19.39
CA ALA A 690 8.77 -31.11 20.30
C ALA A 690 8.77 -29.57 20.24
N THR A 691 7.58 -28.99 20.19
CA THR A 691 7.35 -27.55 20.28
C THR A 691 6.18 -27.28 21.22
N GLY A 692 6.29 -26.23 22.03
CA GLY A 692 5.18 -25.72 22.85
C GLY A 692 4.18 -24.88 22.04
N VAL A 693 4.50 -24.58 20.78
CA VAL A 693 3.67 -23.78 19.88
C VAL A 693 2.66 -24.68 19.17
N PRO A 694 1.36 -24.35 19.18
CA PRO A 694 0.33 -25.12 18.47
C PRO A 694 0.63 -25.29 16.98
N GLU A 695 0.32 -26.45 16.41
CA GLU A 695 0.49 -26.72 14.99
C GLU A 695 -0.47 -25.86 14.13
N PHE A 696 0.02 -25.41 12.98
CA PHE A 696 -0.76 -24.70 11.97
C PHE A 696 -1.84 -25.60 11.38
N ASP A 697 -3.07 -25.08 11.36
CA ASP A 697 -4.23 -25.73 10.80
C ASP A 697 -5.04 -24.68 10.04
N ALA A 698 -5.11 -24.84 8.71
CA ALA A 698 -5.76 -23.88 7.83
C ALA A 698 -7.23 -23.65 8.19
N ALA A 699 -7.96 -24.70 8.62
CA ALA A 699 -9.36 -24.60 8.98
C ALA A 699 -9.56 -23.78 10.27
N LYS A 700 -8.66 -23.94 11.26
CA LYS A 700 -8.68 -23.11 12.48
C LYS A 700 -8.39 -21.66 12.18
N ILE A 701 -7.41 -21.39 11.31
CA ILE A 701 -7.11 -20.02 10.87
C ILE A 701 -8.31 -19.43 10.11
N ALA A 702 -8.89 -20.14 9.15
CA ALA A 702 -10.06 -19.70 8.42
C ALA A 702 -11.25 -19.41 9.34
N GLN A 703 -11.52 -20.29 10.31
CA GLN A 703 -12.56 -20.09 11.33
C GLN A 703 -12.30 -18.83 12.17
N ARG A 704 -11.04 -18.58 12.54
CA ARG A 704 -10.60 -17.39 13.28
C ARG A 704 -10.80 -16.10 12.48
N LEU A 705 -10.61 -16.15 11.16
CA LEU A 705 -10.79 -15.02 10.24
C LEU A 705 -12.26 -14.78 9.85
N GLY A 706 -13.05 -15.86 9.74
CA GLY A 706 -14.47 -15.84 9.38
C GLY A 706 -15.38 -15.23 10.45
N ARG A 707 -14.89 -14.97 11.66
CA ARG A 707 -15.57 -14.14 12.65
C ARG A 707 -15.52 -12.68 12.20
N PHE A 708 -16.51 -12.24 11.43
CA PHE A 708 -16.72 -10.81 11.13
C PHE A 708 -17.31 -10.15 12.38
N PRO A 709 -16.74 -9.06 12.90
CA PRO A 709 -17.42 -8.29 13.94
C PRO A 709 -18.79 -7.86 13.40
N SER A 710 -19.81 -8.01 14.24
CA SER A 710 -21.20 -7.63 13.96
C SER A 710 -21.39 -6.12 13.89
#